data_AF-V5CK36-F1
#
_entry.id   AF-V5CK36-F1
#
_cell.length_a   1.000
_cell.length_b   1.000
_cell.length_c   1.000
_cell.angle_alpha   90.00
_cell.angle_beta   90.00
_cell.angle_gamma   90.00
#
_symmetry.space_group_name_H-M   'P 1'
#
loop_
_entity.id
_entity.type
_entity.pdbx_description
1 polymer ?
#
loop_
_entity_poly.entity_id
_entity_poly.type
_entity_poly.pdbx_seq_one_letter_code
_entity_poly.pdbx_strand_id
1 'polypeptide(L)'
;MVDGAIATHHDGFVCNCLGWWMWSAVGACPRGRHRVRHRTVAAVRVALLVVLAVAAAAAWMPAVHAVVLRLRGGTVDRAITVGRAVDTVLMDGVSITNGVAVVFDVPAMLPGALRIELRNCVCYGGAQIYVRGYSGEPASDRSLEVSVSGLSGSYCSLVFVHNLPAHTKVTVRDSTIVTPGPMRYSQLSGLTDAVASPLVLHATSLLQAQLRVSNTVLRSLQPGGSAVYVGGGVDLLSSAVVLDGVLLEASGGLTASAMHVAPSSRLSLRSHSVFSVTNVSVVSSGGGLVLGERLAVVDSVLRFVGVKGSVASSLVRCDGGTVGGGGWLELRDVWAVDEASSVASLSGVTLSGGTVSIARCTATGATLVSGLTITSGAVSVQCNRAGGRVLQSSGDYRMAGLPSVSVVPCDGCAAALACFDALTASFSDCVCSCRAGGVGEACLPFDVPSARAVGGGGDGSQDCVSGVTLTDFVTVGGGRAMACFDSVVFSGPITVAVDLRSMDVFADALNVTLRHCVLAGGAQLRIGGLSESTVHLMPHALVNVTNLTSLEGTIVLHGAMPPNSSVLLANSTLRATVGGSQYVPTTPGHEKSRYGPALVLDGVRLLSTRFVMTRSTLACGGGSCAAILVEHGLGSNLSSVFYMDNCAVVSQTHVMYALESDLRVSGGSVFSIQNSSWSAPSTEYYKGVCVFGDVAVDGGSVLQIVSSTFRLGFAMLMAATLTVTGGSWLVHRDNEFRTAYVVHVNSYYGVAFHDRSVWSILYNNFTYGSYSSTIVSMTNNWSPPFDSRPIIYGVCNEARGSPVTNYQDDLNIGRP
;
A
#
# COMPACT_ATOMS: atom_id res chain seq x y z
N MET A 1 -3.93 -51.06 -41.82
CA MET A 1 -3.02 -51.59 -42.86
C MET A 1 -1.79 -52.07 -42.13
N VAL A 2 -1.31 -53.31 -42.17
CA VAL A 2 -1.52 -54.57 -42.93
C VAL A 2 -0.34 -55.40 -42.34
N ASP A 3 -0.40 -56.57 -41.72
CA ASP A 3 -1.17 -57.83 -41.79
C ASP A 3 -0.97 -58.59 -40.45
N GLY A 4 -1.69 -59.62 -40.03
CA GLY A 4 -2.73 -60.43 -40.65
C GLY A 4 -3.24 -61.45 -39.61
N ALA A 5 -4.57 -61.51 -39.51
CA ALA A 5 -5.46 -62.65 -39.29
C ALA A 5 -4.85 -64.08 -39.35
N ILE A 6 -5.37 -65.15 -38.75
CA ILE A 6 -6.61 -65.46 -38.02
C ILE A 6 -6.43 -66.87 -37.39
N ALA A 7 -7.28 -67.15 -36.41
CA ALA A 7 -7.65 -68.41 -35.73
C ALA A 7 -7.46 -69.73 -36.52
N THR A 8 -7.35 -70.87 -35.82
CA THR A 8 -8.54 -71.72 -35.60
C THR A 8 -8.50 -72.65 -34.37
N HIS A 9 -9.71 -72.98 -33.94
CA HIS A 9 -10.23 -73.75 -32.80
C HIS A 9 -9.88 -75.25 -32.68
N HIS A 10 -10.02 -75.75 -31.43
CA HIS A 10 -10.48 -77.07 -30.92
C HIS A 10 -9.70 -78.33 -31.38
N ASP A 11 -9.52 -79.43 -30.63
CA ASP A 11 -10.13 -80.02 -29.43
C ASP A 11 -9.13 -81.00 -28.77
N GLY A 12 -9.41 -81.48 -27.56
CA GLY A 12 -8.43 -82.07 -26.63
C GLY A 12 -8.08 -83.58 -26.71
N PHE A 13 -7.52 -84.02 -25.57
CA PHE A 13 -7.41 -85.37 -24.97
C PHE A 13 -6.06 -86.15 -24.94
N VAL A 14 -5.75 -86.56 -23.69
CA VAL A 14 -4.97 -87.71 -23.17
C VAL A 14 -3.46 -87.59 -22.84
N CYS A 15 -3.23 -87.87 -21.54
CA CYS A 15 -2.07 -88.27 -20.73
C CYS A 15 -0.80 -88.86 -21.39
N ASN A 16 0.34 -88.61 -20.73
CA ASN A 16 1.27 -89.69 -20.40
C ASN A 16 2.15 -89.40 -19.16
N CYS A 17 2.47 -90.49 -18.46
CA CYS A 17 3.02 -90.61 -17.11
C CYS A 17 4.55 -90.88 -17.06
N LEU A 18 5.09 -90.86 -15.82
CA LEU A 18 6.23 -91.64 -15.25
C LEU A 18 7.65 -91.31 -15.78
N GLY A 19 8.73 -91.33 -15.01
CA GLY A 19 9.06 -91.79 -13.64
C GLY A 19 10.50 -92.36 -13.62
N TRP A 20 11.23 -92.27 -12.48
CA TRP A 20 12.30 -93.19 -11.96
C TRP A 20 13.23 -92.48 -10.94
N TRP A 21 13.30 -92.87 -9.64
CA TRP A 21 13.89 -94.07 -8.94
C TRP A 21 15.36 -93.78 -8.47
N MET A 22 15.95 -94.22 -7.34
CA MET A 22 15.70 -95.18 -6.23
C MET A 22 16.80 -94.97 -5.13
N TRP A 23 16.53 -95.07 -3.81
CA TRP A 23 16.94 -96.12 -2.80
C TRP A 23 18.45 -96.48 -2.66
N SER A 24 19.05 -96.97 -1.56
CA SER A 24 18.93 -97.00 -0.07
C SER A 24 20.02 -98.00 0.42
N ALA A 25 20.68 -97.83 1.59
CA ALA A 25 21.30 -98.95 2.35
C ALA A 25 21.74 -98.58 3.80
N VAL A 26 21.73 -99.60 4.67
CA VAL A 26 21.80 -99.63 6.15
C VAL A 26 23.16 -100.15 6.65
N GLY A 27 23.58 -99.80 7.89
CA GLY A 27 24.61 -100.51 8.66
C GLY A 27 24.97 -99.84 10.01
N ALA A 28 25.12 -100.63 11.09
CA ALA A 28 25.08 -100.20 12.51
C ALA A 28 26.41 -100.26 13.31
N CYS A 29 26.54 -99.37 14.32
CA CYS A 29 27.26 -99.42 15.64
C CYS A 29 28.80 -99.67 15.74
N PRO A 30 29.54 -99.31 16.85
CA PRO A 30 29.16 -98.66 18.13
C PRO A 30 30.14 -97.58 18.75
N ARG A 31 29.69 -96.97 19.87
CA ARG A 31 30.42 -96.44 21.07
C ARG A 31 31.48 -95.30 20.99
N GLY A 32 31.05 -94.11 21.44
CA GLY A 32 31.57 -93.39 22.62
C GLY A 32 32.84 -92.52 22.52
N ARG A 33 32.70 -91.19 22.69
CA ARG A 33 33.45 -90.38 23.69
C ARG A 33 33.06 -88.88 23.66
N HIS A 34 32.87 -88.36 24.86
CA HIS A 34 32.86 -86.96 25.27
C HIS A 34 33.85 -86.04 24.51
N ARG A 35 33.35 -84.92 23.96
CA ARG A 35 33.70 -83.52 24.32
C ARG A 35 33.02 -82.57 23.32
N VAL A 36 32.86 -81.32 23.72
CA VAL A 36 32.29 -80.20 22.94
C VAL A 36 30.76 -80.06 22.97
N ARG A 37 30.18 -80.07 24.17
CA ARG A 37 28.84 -79.50 24.44
C ARG A 37 28.88 -78.28 25.38
N HIS A 38 29.99 -77.53 25.35
CA HIS A 38 30.21 -76.36 26.22
C HIS A 38 30.30 -75.00 25.49
N ARG A 39 30.28 -74.96 24.15
CA ARG A 39 30.36 -73.68 23.40
C ARG A 39 29.00 -73.09 23.03
N THR A 40 27.95 -73.91 22.90
CA THR A 40 26.62 -73.41 22.48
C THR A 40 25.79 -72.85 23.63
N VAL A 41 25.95 -73.34 24.86
CA VAL A 41 25.27 -72.76 26.05
C VAL A 41 25.95 -71.46 26.51
N ALA A 42 27.27 -71.33 26.30
CA ALA A 42 28.00 -70.11 26.61
C ALA A 42 27.64 -68.97 25.64
N ALA A 43 27.54 -69.24 24.34
CA ALA A 43 27.18 -68.22 23.35
C ALA A 43 25.76 -67.65 23.57
N VAL A 44 24.79 -68.50 23.92
CA VAL A 44 23.41 -68.06 24.20
C VAL A 44 23.34 -67.26 25.51
N ARG A 45 24.07 -67.67 26.56
CA ARG A 45 24.14 -66.89 27.81
C ARG A 45 24.84 -65.56 27.64
N VAL A 46 25.91 -65.49 26.85
CA VAL A 46 26.61 -64.24 26.54
C VAL A 46 25.71 -63.33 25.70
N ALA A 47 24.99 -63.86 24.72
CA ALA A 47 24.02 -63.07 23.95
C ALA A 47 22.88 -62.55 24.84
N LEU A 48 22.34 -63.37 25.74
CA LEU A 48 21.29 -62.94 26.67
C LEU A 48 21.81 -61.91 27.69
N LEU A 49 23.04 -62.06 28.17
CA LEU A 49 23.71 -61.10 29.06
C LEU A 49 24.03 -59.80 28.34
N VAL A 50 24.40 -59.83 27.06
CA VAL A 50 24.59 -58.63 26.23
C VAL A 50 23.26 -57.92 26.00
N VAL A 51 22.18 -58.66 25.69
CA VAL A 51 20.84 -58.06 25.53
C VAL A 51 20.33 -57.50 26.85
N LEU A 52 20.52 -58.20 27.98
CA LEU A 52 20.16 -57.70 29.31
C LEU A 52 21.06 -56.55 29.75
N ALA A 53 22.35 -56.53 29.38
CA ALA A 53 23.26 -55.42 29.64
C ALA A 53 22.95 -54.21 28.76
N VAL A 54 22.51 -54.39 27.52
CA VAL A 54 22.04 -53.32 26.64
C VAL A 54 20.68 -52.80 27.11
N ALA A 55 19.78 -53.66 27.58
CA ALA A 55 18.50 -53.25 28.17
C ALA A 55 18.69 -52.54 29.52
N ALA A 56 19.62 -53.02 30.35
CA ALA A 56 20.00 -52.38 31.61
C ALA A 56 20.76 -51.07 31.36
N ALA A 57 21.63 -51.00 30.35
CA ALA A 57 22.31 -49.77 29.94
C ALA A 57 21.32 -48.77 29.33
N ALA A 58 20.29 -49.21 28.60
CA ALA A 58 19.20 -48.37 28.12
C ALA A 58 18.31 -47.86 29.27
N ALA A 59 18.10 -48.67 30.32
CA ALA A 59 17.40 -48.27 31.55
C ALA A 59 18.26 -47.39 32.48
N TRP A 60 19.59 -47.38 32.29
CA TRP A 60 20.58 -46.58 33.01
C TRP A 60 21.21 -45.49 32.14
N MET A 61 20.55 -45.10 31.03
CA MET A 61 20.86 -43.82 30.43
C MET A 61 20.37 -42.75 31.40
N PRO A 62 21.19 -41.76 31.79
CA PRO A 62 20.68 -40.59 32.49
C PRO A 62 19.52 -40.06 31.65
N ALA A 63 18.41 -39.67 32.29
CA ALA A 63 17.38 -38.87 31.64
C ALA A 63 18.10 -37.86 30.74
N VAL A 64 17.90 -37.93 29.42
CA VAL A 64 18.54 -37.00 28.49
C VAL A 64 17.97 -35.64 28.89
N HIS A 65 18.75 -34.87 29.65
CA HIS A 65 18.32 -33.57 30.12
C HIS A 65 18.12 -32.75 28.85
N ALA A 66 16.89 -32.28 28.64
CA ALA A 66 16.59 -31.47 27.50
C ALA A 66 17.48 -30.22 27.52
N VAL A 67 18.27 -30.03 26.45
CA VAL A 67 19.22 -28.93 26.38
C VAL A 67 18.50 -27.74 25.76
N VAL A 68 18.32 -26.69 26.56
CA VAL A 68 17.85 -25.39 26.05
C VAL A 68 19.01 -24.69 25.36
N LEU A 69 18.91 -24.51 24.04
CA LEU A 69 19.87 -23.69 23.30
C LEU A 69 19.50 -22.21 23.46
N ARG A 70 20.31 -21.46 24.21
CA ARG A 70 20.11 -20.02 24.42
C ARG A 70 21.25 -19.21 23.84
N LEU A 71 20.95 -18.39 22.84
CA LEU A 71 21.88 -17.44 22.24
C LEU A 71 21.36 -16.03 22.51
N ARG A 72 22.19 -15.20 23.14
CA ARG A 72 21.88 -13.80 23.48
C ARG A 72 22.99 -12.91 22.96
N GLY A 73 22.66 -12.00 22.05
CA GLY A 73 23.64 -11.19 21.35
C GLY A 73 24.59 -12.04 20.49
N GLY A 74 25.64 -11.39 19.98
CA GLY A 74 26.70 -12.04 19.22
C GLY A 74 26.37 -12.27 17.74
N THR A 75 27.32 -12.90 17.04
CA THR A 75 27.27 -13.12 15.60
C THR A 75 27.36 -14.61 15.27
N VAL A 76 26.47 -15.08 14.41
CA VAL A 76 26.50 -16.38 13.74
C VAL A 76 26.99 -16.16 12.32
N ASP A 77 28.24 -16.51 12.07
CA ASP A 77 28.94 -16.33 10.80
C ASP A 77 29.32 -17.67 10.13
N ARG A 78 28.93 -18.79 10.75
CA ARG A 78 29.06 -20.15 10.23
C ARG A 78 27.69 -20.83 10.26
N ALA A 79 27.45 -21.75 9.32
CA ALA A 79 26.20 -22.50 9.27
C ALA A 79 25.99 -23.33 10.55
N ILE A 80 24.79 -23.29 11.10
CA ILE A 80 24.41 -24.03 12.31
C ILE A 80 23.22 -24.93 11.97
N THR A 81 23.27 -26.18 12.42
CA THR A 81 22.11 -27.08 12.42
C THR A 81 21.79 -27.46 13.86
N VAL A 82 20.61 -27.04 14.33
CA VAL A 82 20.09 -27.32 15.65
C VAL A 82 19.12 -28.49 15.52
N GLY A 83 19.38 -29.56 16.27
CA GLY A 83 18.54 -30.77 16.21
C GLY A 83 18.74 -31.62 17.45
N ARG A 84 19.82 -32.40 17.50
CA ARG A 84 20.01 -33.44 18.53
C ARG A 84 19.98 -32.89 19.95
N ALA A 85 19.18 -33.52 20.81
CA ALA A 85 19.06 -33.26 22.26
C ALA A 85 18.54 -31.86 22.64
N VAL A 86 17.96 -31.10 21.70
CA VAL A 86 17.36 -29.79 21.95
C VAL A 86 15.83 -29.89 21.88
N ASP A 87 15.14 -29.30 22.86
CA ASP A 87 13.68 -29.12 22.86
C ASP A 87 13.28 -27.65 22.68
N THR A 88 14.11 -26.74 23.19
CA THR A 88 13.88 -25.29 23.21
C THR A 88 15.07 -24.54 22.63
N VAL A 89 14.80 -23.65 21.68
CA VAL A 89 15.76 -22.70 21.10
C VAL A 89 15.29 -21.28 21.40
N LEU A 90 16.14 -20.49 22.04
CA LEU A 90 15.92 -19.08 22.32
C LEU A 90 17.07 -18.26 21.73
N MET A 91 16.79 -17.46 20.71
CA MET A 91 17.72 -16.51 20.10
C MET A 91 17.21 -15.09 20.33
N ASP A 92 18.03 -14.24 20.94
CA ASP A 92 17.64 -12.88 21.30
C ASP A 92 18.78 -11.90 20.95
N GLY A 93 18.55 -10.97 20.03
CA GLY A 93 19.55 -10.00 19.59
C GLY A 93 20.73 -10.59 18.79
N VAL A 94 20.56 -11.76 18.18
CA VAL A 94 21.62 -12.47 17.45
C VAL A 94 21.75 -11.93 16.02
N SER A 95 22.97 -11.67 15.56
CA SER A 95 23.28 -11.27 14.18
C SER A 95 23.70 -12.47 13.32
N ILE A 96 23.01 -12.75 12.23
CA ILE A 96 23.30 -13.86 11.29
C ILE A 96 23.87 -13.26 10.01
N THR A 97 25.13 -13.56 9.68
CA THR A 97 25.87 -12.88 8.61
C THR A 97 26.53 -13.87 7.64
N ASN A 98 27.29 -13.36 6.66
CA ASN A 98 28.10 -14.17 5.72
C ASN A 98 27.31 -15.21 4.92
N GLY A 99 26.03 -14.99 4.69
CA GLY A 99 25.21 -15.86 3.85
C GLY A 99 24.94 -17.25 4.44
N VAL A 100 25.11 -17.41 5.76
CA VAL A 100 25.01 -18.71 6.40
C VAL A 100 23.56 -19.17 6.61
N ALA A 101 23.38 -20.48 6.65
CA ALA A 101 22.11 -21.10 6.99
C ALA A 101 22.07 -21.48 8.48
N VAL A 102 21.01 -21.05 9.17
CA VAL A 102 20.63 -21.54 10.50
C VAL A 102 19.45 -22.48 10.32
N VAL A 103 19.66 -23.76 10.58
CA VAL A 103 18.66 -24.82 10.33
C VAL A 103 18.18 -25.38 11.66
N PHE A 104 16.88 -25.23 11.94
CA PHE A 104 16.19 -25.93 13.01
C PHE A 104 15.59 -27.22 12.44
N ASP A 105 16.26 -28.33 12.71
CA ASP A 105 15.90 -29.66 12.22
C ASP A 105 14.96 -30.37 13.18
N VAL A 106 13.66 -30.09 13.03
CA VAL A 106 12.59 -30.54 13.94
C VAL A 106 12.56 -32.07 14.11
N PRO A 107 12.74 -32.90 13.06
CA PRO A 107 12.83 -34.36 13.22
C PRO A 107 13.99 -34.83 14.11
N ALA A 108 15.09 -34.08 14.16
CA ALA A 108 16.27 -34.40 14.97
C ALA A 108 16.20 -33.87 16.41
N MET A 109 15.22 -33.01 16.71
CA MET A 109 14.94 -32.50 18.05
C MET A 109 14.34 -33.57 18.97
N LEU A 110 14.35 -33.31 20.28
CA LEU A 110 13.80 -34.23 21.27
C LEU A 110 12.30 -34.51 21.01
N PRO A 111 11.81 -35.72 21.33
CA PRO A 111 10.38 -35.98 21.30
C PRO A 111 9.63 -35.10 22.30
N GLY A 112 8.44 -34.59 21.94
CA GLY A 112 7.57 -33.81 22.81
C GLY A 112 7.18 -32.44 22.26
N ALA A 113 6.93 -31.48 23.15
CA ALA A 113 6.61 -30.10 22.81
C ALA A 113 7.90 -29.32 22.52
N LEU A 114 8.02 -28.83 21.29
CA LEU A 114 9.20 -28.11 20.81
C LEU A 114 8.94 -26.61 20.75
N ARG A 115 9.94 -25.80 21.08
CA ARG A 115 9.84 -24.34 21.04
C ARG A 115 11.04 -23.70 20.37
N ILE A 116 10.79 -22.85 19.37
CA ILE A 116 11.80 -22.07 18.67
C ILE A 116 11.40 -20.61 18.76
N GLU A 117 12.24 -19.78 19.37
CA GLU A 117 11.95 -18.37 19.61
C GLU A 117 13.10 -17.48 19.14
N LEU A 118 12.79 -16.54 18.25
CA LEU A 118 13.70 -15.55 17.71
C LEU A 118 13.16 -14.17 18.05
N ARG A 119 13.93 -13.38 18.82
CA ARG A 119 13.59 -12.03 19.24
C ARG A 119 14.66 -11.05 18.80
N ASN A 120 14.27 -9.97 18.12
CA ASN A 120 15.16 -8.88 17.74
C ASN A 120 16.44 -9.36 17.01
N CYS A 121 16.33 -10.48 16.30
CA CYS A 121 17.45 -11.04 15.54
C CYS A 121 17.65 -10.22 14.26
N VAL A 122 18.89 -10.21 13.79
CA VAL A 122 19.27 -9.46 12.61
C VAL A 122 19.93 -10.39 11.60
N CYS A 123 19.59 -10.27 10.32
CA CYS A 123 20.16 -11.14 9.28
C CYS A 123 20.61 -10.37 8.04
N TYR A 124 21.82 -10.65 7.55
CA TYR A 124 22.41 -9.97 6.38
C TYR A 124 23.20 -10.92 5.48
N GLY A 125 23.46 -10.45 4.26
CA GLY A 125 24.46 -11.02 3.35
C GLY A 125 24.11 -12.40 2.78
N GLY A 126 22.82 -12.74 2.63
CA GLY A 126 22.39 -14.06 2.14
C GLY A 126 21.91 -15.02 3.21
N ALA A 127 21.82 -14.55 4.46
CA ALA A 127 21.49 -15.38 5.60
C ALA A 127 20.09 -16.00 5.47
N GLN A 128 19.97 -17.26 5.85
CA GLN A 128 18.73 -18.03 5.71
C GLN A 128 18.43 -18.77 7.00
N ILE A 129 17.19 -18.63 7.47
CA ILE A 129 16.71 -19.27 8.70
C ILE A 129 15.69 -20.33 8.29
N TYR A 130 16.03 -21.60 8.50
CA TYR A 130 15.20 -22.74 8.12
C TYR A 130 14.52 -23.35 9.34
N VAL A 131 13.21 -23.55 9.26
CA VAL A 131 12.48 -24.50 10.10
C VAL A 131 12.15 -25.70 9.23
N ARG A 132 12.87 -26.80 9.46
CA ARG A 132 12.80 -28.03 8.65
C ARG A 132 11.97 -29.09 9.36
N GLY A 133 10.84 -29.45 8.76
CA GLY A 133 9.95 -30.53 9.19
C GLY A 133 10.32 -31.91 8.63
N TYR A 134 9.34 -32.81 8.68
CA TYR A 134 9.41 -34.20 8.26
C TYR A 134 9.21 -34.32 6.75
N SER A 135 10.12 -35.00 6.05
CA SER A 135 10.00 -35.26 4.61
C SER A 135 8.88 -36.24 4.25
N GLY A 136 8.35 -36.99 5.23
CA GLY A 136 7.20 -37.88 5.12
C GLY A 136 6.01 -37.37 5.92
N GLU A 137 5.17 -38.27 6.44
CA GLU A 137 4.00 -37.88 7.25
C GLU A 137 4.39 -37.03 8.49
N PRO A 138 3.57 -36.02 8.85
CA PRO A 138 3.83 -35.19 10.02
C PRO A 138 3.70 -36.01 11.31
N ALA A 139 4.58 -35.72 12.27
CA ALA A 139 4.47 -36.32 13.61
C ALA A 139 3.18 -35.85 14.30
N SER A 140 2.32 -36.80 14.67
CA SER A 140 1.04 -36.53 15.35
C SER A 140 1.16 -36.52 16.88
N ASP A 141 2.25 -37.07 17.43
CA ASP A 141 2.56 -37.16 18.86
C ASP A 141 3.38 -35.98 19.38
N ARG A 142 3.59 -34.96 18.54
CA ARG A 142 4.47 -33.80 18.83
C ARG A 142 3.76 -32.49 18.51
N SER A 143 4.19 -31.42 19.17
CA SER A 143 3.76 -30.05 18.87
C SER A 143 4.97 -29.14 18.73
N LEU A 144 4.83 -28.08 17.94
CA LEU A 144 5.90 -27.12 17.69
C LEU A 144 5.36 -25.69 17.81
N GLU A 145 5.99 -24.89 18.66
CA GLU A 145 5.76 -23.45 18.72
C GLU A 145 6.95 -22.69 18.14
N VAL A 146 6.73 -21.94 17.06
CA VAL A 146 7.72 -21.04 16.47
C VAL A 146 7.26 -19.60 16.66
N SER A 147 8.09 -18.79 17.31
CA SER A 147 7.83 -17.36 17.52
C SER A 147 8.98 -16.53 16.99
N VAL A 148 8.73 -15.73 15.97
CA VAL A 148 9.67 -14.77 15.38
C VAL A 148 9.12 -13.36 15.60
N SER A 149 9.84 -12.52 16.33
CA SER A 149 9.45 -11.13 16.58
C SER A 149 10.63 -10.19 16.42
N GLY A 150 10.44 -9.08 15.70
CA GLY A 150 11.53 -8.11 15.52
C GLY A 150 12.66 -8.61 14.62
N LEU A 151 12.43 -9.58 13.73
CA LEU A 151 13.45 -10.01 12.78
C LEU A 151 13.66 -8.91 11.75
N SER A 152 14.86 -8.35 11.71
CA SER A 152 15.21 -7.29 10.76
C SER A 152 16.38 -7.70 9.88
N GLY A 153 16.31 -7.47 8.57
CA GLY A 153 17.42 -7.87 7.72
C GLY A 153 17.34 -7.41 6.28
N SER A 154 18.50 -7.15 5.70
CA SER A 154 18.67 -6.90 4.27
C SER A 154 19.49 -8.04 3.67
N TYR A 155 18.96 -8.68 2.62
CA TYR A 155 19.48 -9.92 2.06
C TYR A 155 19.29 -11.11 3.02
N CYS A 156 18.04 -11.36 3.42
CA CYS A 156 17.66 -12.39 4.39
C CYS A 156 16.39 -13.15 3.98
N SER A 157 16.27 -14.42 4.37
CA SER A 157 15.07 -15.23 4.13
C SER A 157 14.72 -16.12 5.33
N LEU A 158 13.43 -16.20 5.65
CA LEU A 158 12.83 -17.15 6.58
C LEU A 158 12.12 -18.25 5.79
N VAL A 159 12.50 -19.50 6.04
CA VAL A 159 12.12 -20.64 5.20
C VAL A 159 11.48 -21.73 6.06
N PHE A 160 10.25 -22.09 5.73
CA PHE A 160 9.58 -23.28 6.25
C PHE A 160 9.60 -24.36 5.16
N VAL A 161 10.11 -25.54 5.51
CA VAL A 161 10.25 -26.64 4.56
C VAL A 161 9.76 -27.95 5.17
N HIS A 162 9.14 -28.79 4.33
CA HIS A 162 8.60 -30.10 4.70
C HIS A 162 7.41 -30.01 5.66
N ASN A 163 6.90 -31.16 6.10
CA ASN A 163 5.69 -31.25 6.92
C ASN A 163 6.02 -30.94 8.39
N LEU A 164 5.39 -29.90 8.93
CA LEU A 164 5.52 -29.55 10.34
C LEU A 164 4.68 -30.53 11.20
N PRO A 165 5.03 -30.75 12.48
CA PRO A 165 4.21 -31.58 13.38
C PRO A 165 2.74 -31.15 13.40
N ALA A 166 1.85 -32.06 13.77
CA ALA A 166 0.47 -31.69 14.07
C ALA A 166 0.41 -30.64 15.18
N HIS A 167 -0.63 -29.81 15.22
CA HIS A 167 -0.78 -28.77 16.25
C HIS A 167 0.38 -27.76 16.31
N THR A 168 1.04 -27.52 15.18
CA THR A 168 2.10 -26.51 15.09
C THR A 168 1.51 -25.09 15.14
N LYS A 169 2.15 -24.20 15.89
CA LYS A 169 1.83 -22.77 15.93
C LYS A 169 3.05 -21.95 15.54
N VAL A 170 2.97 -21.28 14.40
CA VAL A 170 3.99 -20.36 13.89
C VAL A 170 3.46 -18.92 13.97
N THR A 171 4.22 -18.04 14.60
CA THR A 171 3.95 -16.61 14.66
C THR A 171 5.16 -15.83 14.17
N VAL A 172 4.96 -14.94 13.21
CA VAL A 172 5.96 -13.98 12.72
C VAL A 172 5.36 -12.61 12.87
N ARG A 173 5.99 -11.72 13.63
CA ARG A 173 5.44 -10.38 13.87
C ARG A 173 6.48 -9.28 13.95
N ASP A 174 6.03 -8.05 13.71
CA ASP A 174 6.80 -6.83 13.94
C ASP A 174 8.20 -6.90 13.29
N SER A 175 8.28 -7.48 12.08
CA SER A 175 9.53 -7.85 11.42
C SER A 175 9.69 -7.10 10.09
N THR A 176 10.92 -6.91 9.62
CA THR A 176 11.23 -6.27 8.33
C THR A 176 12.31 -7.06 7.62
N ILE A 177 11.94 -7.78 6.58
CA ILE A 177 12.83 -8.69 5.86
C ILE A 177 12.87 -8.27 4.39
N VAL A 178 14.07 -7.98 3.90
CA VAL A 178 14.31 -7.51 2.53
C VAL A 178 15.23 -8.48 1.80
N THR A 179 14.89 -8.83 0.57
CA THR A 179 15.80 -9.53 -0.36
C THR A 179 16.10 -8.62 -1.56
N PRO A 180 17.20 -7.83 -1.50
CA PRO A 180 17.54 -6.88 -2.56
C PRO A 180 18.22 -7.55 -3.77
N GLY A 181 18.63 -8.82 -3.64
CA GLY A 181 19.31 -9.58 -4.69
C GLY A 181 18.98 -11.09 -4.61
N PRO A 182 19.57 -11.92 -5.47
CA PRO A 182 19.24 -13.33 -5.60
C PRO A 182 19.65 -14.15 -4.37
N MET A 183 18.75 -15.00 -3.87
CA MET A 183 19.01 -15.88 -2.73
C MET A 183 19.44 -17.28 -3.22
N ARG A 184 20.27 -17.98 -2.42
CA ARG A 184 20.72 -19.35 -2.71
C ARG A 184 20.15 -20.33 -1.70
N TYR A 185 19.05 -20.98 -2.04
CA TYR A 185 18.39 -21.98 -1.19
C TYR A 185 19.08 -23.35 -1.24
N SER A 186 20.35 -23.42 -0.85
CA SER A 186 21.18 -24.64 -0.98
C SER A 186 20.68 -25.83 -0.17
N GLN A 187 19.84 -25.60 0.85
CA GLN A 187 19.24 -26.66 1.67
C GLN A 187 17.99 -27.28 1.03
N LEU A 188 17.48 -26.72 -0.07
CA LEU A 188 16.26 -27.18 -0.74
C LEU A 188 16.61 -27.86 -2.06
N SER A 189 16.63 -29.20 -2.06
CA SER A 189 16.75 -29.97 -3.29
C SER A 189 15.51 -29.78 -4.16
N GLY A 190 15.67 -29.25 -5.38
CA GLY A 190 14.58 -29.09 -6.35
C GLY A 190 13.89 -27.73 -6.35
N LEU A 191 14.27 -26.79 -5.48
CA LEU A 191 13.77 -25.41 -5.55
C LEU A 191 14.58 -24.58 -6.55
N THR A 192 14.19 -24.63 -7.83
CA THR A 192 14.82 -23.85 -8.91
C THR A 192 14.16 -22.51 -9.17
N ASP A 193 12.89 -22.36 -8.79
CA ASP A 193 12.05 -21.26 -9.29
C ASP A 193 11.97 -20.06 -8.33
N ALA A 194 12.45 -20.21 -7.08
CA ALA A 194 12.50 -19.10 -6.12
C ALA A 194 13.80 -18.31 -6.32
N VAL A 195 13.69 -17.10 -6.88
CA VAL A 195 14.85 -16.23 -7.12
C VAL A 195 15.29 -15.49 -5.86
N ALA A 196 14.35 -14.80 -5.20
CA ALA A 196 14.61 -14.00 -4.00
C ALA A 196 13.30 -13.79 -3.25
N SER A 197 13.21 -14.35 -2.03
CA SER A 197 12.01 -14.22 -1.22
C SER A 197 12.30 -14.11 0.27
N PRO A 198 11.79 -13.07 0.95
CA PRO A 198 11.84 -12.92 2.39
C PRO A 198 11.18 -14.07 3.17
N LEU A 199 10.08 -14.62 2.65
CA LEU A 199 9.34 -15.71 3.29
C LEU A 199 9.06 -16.82 2.28
N VAL A 200 9.56 -18.03 2.58
CA VAL A 200 9.43 -19.20 1.71
C VAL A 200 8.66 -20.30 2.44
N LEU A 201 7.61 -20.82 1.82
CA LEU A 201 6.91 -22.05 2.22
C LEU A 201 7.16 -23.11 1.16
N HIS A 202 7.79 -24.23 1.51
CA HIS A 202 8.16 -25.26 0.54
C HIS A 202 7.80 -26.68 1.00
N ALA A 203 6.97 -27.38 0.20
CA ALA A 203 6.56 -28.75 0.44
C ALA A 203 5.99 -28.97 1.86
N THR A 204 5.08 -28.09 2.29
CA THR A 204 4.59 -28.05 3.68
C THR A 204 3.12 -28.51 3.77
N SER A 205 2.89 -29.63 4.42
CA SER A 205 1.56 -30.02 4.92
C SER A 205 1.38 -29.49 6.35
N LEU A 206 0.29 -28.75 6.56
CA LEU A 206 -0.12 -28.24 7.85
C LEU A 206 -1.36 -29.01 8.30
N LEU A 207 -1.22 -29.77 9.39
CA LEU A 207 -2.30 -30.55 10.00
C LEU A 207 -2.65 -29.96 11.36
N GLN A 208 -3.88 -29.45 11.51
CA GLN A 208 -4.36 -28.84 12.75
C GLN A 208 -3.45 -27.71 13.26
N ALA A 209 -2.82 -26.98 12.34
CA ALA A 209 -1.75 -26.04 12.60
C ALA A 209 -2.14 -24.61 12.21
N GLN A 210 -1.44 -23.63 12.77
CA GLN A 210 -1.64 -22.21 12.48
C GLN A 210 -0.30 -21.54 12.16
N LEU A 211 -0.24 -20.86 11.01
CA LEU A 211 0.85 -19.95 10.64
C LEU A 211 0.29 -18.54 10.50
N ARG A 212 0.71 -17.62 11.37
CA ARG A 212 0.29 -16.22 11.35
C ARG A 212 1.50 -15.30 11.15
N VAL A 213 1.41 -14.43 10.16
CA VAL A 213 2.35 -13.33 9.90
C VAL A 213 1.61 -12.02 10.10
N SER A 214 2.07 -11.17 11.01
CA SER A 214 1.38 -9.93 11.37
C SER A 214 2.30 -8.71 11.46
N ASN A 215 1.82 -7.52 11.09
CA ASN A 215 2.57 -6.26 11.21
C ASN A 215 4.02 -6.38 10.68
N THR A 216 4.19 -7.00 9.51
CA THR A 216 5.51 -7.36 8.97
C THR A 216 5.68 -6.76 7.58
N VAL A 217 6.90 -6.33 7.27
CA VAL A 217 7.28 -5.81 5.96
C VAL A 217 8.15 -6.85 5.25
N LEU A 218 7.67 -7.34 4.10
CA LEU A 218 8.38 -8.29 3.26
C LEU A 218 8.64 -7.63 1.89
N ARG A 219 9.92 -7.46 1.53
CA ARG A 219 10.29 -6.79 0.28
C ARG A 219 11.24 -7.64 -0.57
N SER A 220 10.95 -7.75 -1.86
CA SER A 220 11.87 -8.32 -2.84
C SER A 220 12.12 -7.32 -3.97
N LEU A 221 13.39 -6.99 -4.22
CA LEU A 221 13.80 -6.02 -5.24
C LEU A 221 14.43 -6.69 -6.47
N GLN A 222 14.55 -8.01 -6.45
CA GLN A 222 15.21 -8.79 -7.50
C GLN A 222 14.22 -9.12 -8.64
N PRO A 223 14.64 -9.04 -9.91
CA PRO A 223 13.85 -9.56 -11.03
C PRO A 223 13.42 -11.02 -10.84
N GLY A 224 12.13 -11.29 -11.03
CA GLY A 224 11.51 -12.59 -10.75
C GLY A 224 11.37 -12.92 -9.26
N GLY A 225 11.71 -11.99 -8.37
CA GLY A 225 11.58 -12.14 -6.92
C GLY A 225 10.14 -12.00 -6.44
N SER A 226 9.88 -12.51 -5.23
CA SER A 226 8.57 -12.39 -4.59
C SER A 226 8.66 -12.16 -3.08
N ALA A 227 7.73 -11.38 -2.50
CA ALA A 227 7.76 -11.12 -1.06
C ALA A 227 7.39 -12.38 -0.24
N VAL A 228 6.49 -13.21 -0.79
CA VAL A 228 6.17 -14.55 -0.28
C VAL A 228 6.22 -15.55 -1.43
N TYR A 229 7.00 -16.62 -1.26
CA TYR A 229 7.09 -17.71 -2.22
C TYR A 229 6.50 -19.00 -1.65
N VAL A 230 5.72 -19.70 -2.46
CA VAL A 230 5.15 -21.02 -2.13
C VAL A 230 5.53 -22.01 -3.22
N GLY A 231 6.12 -23.15 -2.84
CA GLY A 231 6.50 -24.22 -3.77
C GLY A 231 6.43 -25.62 -3.18
N GLY A 232 6.67 -26.65 -3.98
CA GLY A 232 6.70 -28.05 -3.54
C GLY A 232 5.34 -28.65 -3.14
N GLY A 233 4.26 -27.87 -3.24
CA GLY A 233 2.94 -28.22 -2.73
C GLY A 233 2.73 -27.78 -1.28
N VAL A 234 1.60 -27.12 -1.01
CA VAL A 234 1.17 -26.76 0.34
C VAL A 234 -0.27 -27.21 0.54
N ASP A 235 -0.46 -28.04 1.57
CA ASP A 235 -1.76 -28.61 1.93
C ASP A 235 -2.14 -28.17 3.34
N LEU A 236 -3.29 -27.50 3.48
CA LEU A 236 -3.91 -27.16 4.75
C LEU A 236 -5.01 -28.19 5.05
N LEU A 237 -4.89 -28.89 6.17
CA LEU A 237 -5.89 -29.82 6.69
C LEU A 237 -6.31 -29.40 8.09
N SER A 238 -7.53 -28.86 8.22
CA SER A 238 -8.01 -28.20 9.43
C SER A 238 -6.98 -27.22 9.98
N SER A 239 -6.40 -26.39 9.10
CA SER A 239 -5.28 -25.50 9.43
C SER A 239 -5.52 -24.07 8.96
N ALA A 240 -4.79 -23.12 9.53
CA ALA A 240 -4.89 -21.71 9.16
C ALA A 240 -3.55 -21.11 8.74
N VAL A 241 -3.56 -20.38 7.63
CA VAL A 241 -2.49 -19.45 7.22
C VAL A 241 -3.08 -18.05 7.19
N VAL A 242 -2.51 -17.12 7.95
CA VAL A 242 -3.04 -15.76 8.12
C VAL A 242 -1.95 -14.72 7.91
N LEU A 243 -2.13 -13.83 6.94
CA LEU A 243 -1.35 -12.62 6.76
C LEU A 243 -2.20 -11.42 7.22
N ASP A 244 -1.76 -10.67 8.23
CA ASP A 244 -2.52 -9.53 8.80
C ASP A 244 -1.66 -8.27 8.95
N GLY A 245 -2.07 -7.16 8.34
CA GLY A 245 -1.32 -5.90 8.47
C GLY A 245 0.09 -6.00 7.86
N VAL A 246 0.24 -6.79 6.80
CA VAL A 246 1.53 -7.05 6.13
C VAL A 246 1.68 -6.11 4.93
N LEU A 247 2.90 -5.59 4.72
CA LEU A 247 3.29 -4.93 3.48
C LEU A 247 4.06 -5.93 2.61
N LEU A 248 3.54 -6.20 1.42
CA LEU A 248 4.18 -7.04 0.41
C LEU A 248 4.67 -6.17 -0.74
N GLU A 249 5.98 -6.07 -0.91
CA GLU A 249 6.60 -5.26 -1.95
C GLU A 249 7.46 -6.13 -2.88
N ALA A 250 7.23 -6.01 -4.19
CA ALA A 250 7.95 -6.74 -5.23
C ALA A 250 8.26 -5.82 -6.42
N SER A 251 9.38 -5.09 -6.35
CA SER A 251 9.72 -4.03 -7.31
C SER A 251 10.81 -4.43 -8.32
N GLY A 252 11.07 -5.72 -8.49
CA GLY A 252 12.13 -6.25 -9.35
C GLY A 252 11.87 -6.21 -10.87
N GLY A 253 10.79 -5.59 -11.33
CA GLY A 253 10.37 -5.57 -12.73
C GLY A 253 9.10 -6.40 -12.99
N LEU A 254 8.72 -6.56 -14.26
CA LEU A 254 7.43 -7.15 -14.67
C LEU A 254 7.23 -8.62 -14.26
N THR A 255 8.33 -9.34 -14.00
CA THR A 255 8.30 -10.75 -13.58
C THR A 255 8.23 -10.92 -12.07
N ALA A 256 8.37 -9.83 -11.29
CA ALA A 256 8.26 -9.87 -9.83
C ALA A 256 6.79 -10.07 -9.42
N SER A 257 6.54 -10.66 -8.25
CA SER A 257 5.18 -10.85 -7.73
C SER A 257 5.12 -10.66 -6.22
N ALA A 258 4.06 -10.06 -5.68
CA ALA A 258 3.95 -9.87 -4.23
C ALA A 258 3.88 -11.21 -3.48
N MET A 259 3.04 -12.13 -3.96
CA MET A 259 3.05 -13.53 -3.54
C MET A 259 3.06 -14.41 -4.79
N HIS A 260 3.83 -15.50 -4.75
CA HIS A 260 3.95 -16.40 -5.89
C HIS A 260 3.92 -17.88 -5.47
N VAL A 261 2.84 -18.57 -5.84
CA VAL A 261 2.78 -20.03 -5.83
C VAL A 261 3.33 -20.55 -7.15
N ALA A 262 4.33 -21.43 -7.09
CA ALA A 262 4.94 -22.01 -8.28
C ALA A 262 3.91 -22.78 -9.15
N PRO A 263 3.97 -22.70 -10.49
CA PRO A 263 2.97 -23.31 -11.38
C PRO A 263 2.78 -24.82 -11.16
N SER A 264 3.88 -25.54 -10.92
CA SER A 264 3.88 -26.98 -10.65
C SER A 264 3.35 -27.35 -9.26
N SER A 265 3.19 -26.36 -8.37
CA SER A 265 2.82 -26.56 -6.97
C SER A 265 1.32 -26.44 -6.77
N ARG A 266 0.79 -27.32 -5.91
CA ARG A 266 -0.60 -27.29 -5.46
C ARG A 266 -0.73 -26.41 -4.22
N LEU A 267 -1.78 -25.61 -4.15
CA LEU A 267 -2.25 -24.99 -2.90
C LEU A 267 -3.63 -25.56 -2.58
N SER A 268 -3.72 -26.42 -1.55
CA SER A 268 -4.96 -27.09 -1.17
C SER A 268 -5.42 -26.69 0.22
N LEU A 269 -6.71 -26.39 0.35
CA LEU A 269 -7.39 -26.13 1.62
C LEU A 269 -8.51 -27.16 1.79
N ARG A 270 -8.46 -27.93 2.88
CA ARG A 270 -9.43 -29.00 3.18
C ARG A 270 -9.84 -29.01 4.64
N SER A 271 -11.01 -29.60 4.90
CA SER A 271 -11.48 -29.93 6.26
C SER A 271 -11.53 -28.71 7.18
N HIS A 272 -12.24 -27.65 6.77
CA HIS A 272 -12.36 -26.41 7.53
C HIS A 272 -11.02 -25.69 7.72
N SER A 273 -10.23 -25.60 6.66
CA SER A 273 -9.01 -24.79 6.65
C SER A 273 -9.29 -23.34 6.26
N VAL A 274 -8.38 -22.43 6.61
CA VAL A 274 -8.46 -21.02 6.25
C VAL A 274 -7.13 -20.51 5.70
N PHE A 275 -7.15 -19.94 4.50
CA PHE A 275 -6.07 -19.07 4.03
C PHE A 275 -6.61 -17.64 3.95
N SER A 276 -6.07 -16.75 4.79
CA SER A 276 -6.58 -15.39 4.95
C SER A 276 -5.49 -14.36 4.72
N VAL A 277 -5.78 -13.40 3.84
CA VAL A 277 -5.00 -12.19 3.63
C VAL A 277 -5.86 -11.02 4.07
N THR A 278 -5.47 -10.35 5.16
CA THR A 278 -6.28 -9.30 5.79
C THR A 278 -5.46 -8.05 6.02
N ASN A 279 -5.99 -6.87 5.70
CA ASN A 279 -5.31 -5.58 5.91
C ASN A 279 -3.92 -5.53 5.25
N VAL A 280 -3.78 -6.08 4.04
CA VAL A 280 -2.49 -6.20 3.35
C VAL A 280 -2.36 -5.12 2.29
N SER A 281 -1.21 -4.45 2.30
CA SER A 281 -0.82 -3.52 1.24
C SER A 281 0.13 -4.22 0.27
N VAL A 282 -0.15 -4.10 -1.03
CA VAL A 282 0.61 -4.75 -2.10
C VAL A 282 1.17 -3.69 -3.04
N VAL A 283 2.48 -3.71 -3.25
CA VAL A 283 3.14 -2.88 -4.26
C VAL A 283 3.99 -3.81 -5.11
N SER A 284 3.63 -3.98 -6.38
CA SER A 284 4.35 -4.87 -7.27
C SER A 284 4.49 -4.28 -8.67
N SER A 285 5.70 -4.31 -9.21
CA SER A 285 5.95 -3.95 -10.60
C SER A 285 5.45 -5.00 -11.60
N GLY A 286 5.06 -6.19 -11.12
CA GLY A 286 4.56 -7.30 -11.93
C GLY A 286 3.22 -7.83 -11.42
N GLY A 287 3.22 -9.05 -10.90
CA GLY A 287 2.03 -9.73 -10.37
C GLY A 287 1.66 -9.34 -8.93
N GLY A 288 0.37 -9.41 -8.58
CA GLY A 288 -0.09 -9.29 -7.20
C GLY A 288 0.11 -10.59 -6.41
N LEU A 289 -1.00 -11.17 -5.96
CA LEU A 289 -1.07 -12.43 -5.22
C LEU A 289 -1.37 -13.58 -6.19
N VAL A 290 -0.33 -14.25 -6.67
CA VAL A 290 -0.42 -15.35 -7.63
C VAL A 290 -0.55 -16.68 -6.89
N LEU A 291 -1.71 -17.34 -7.01
CA LEU A 291 -2.03 -18.60 -6.34
C LEU A 291 -1.73 -19.86 -7.18
N GLY A 292 -1.17 -19.68 -8.38
CA GLY A 292 -0.74 -20.76 -9.27
C GLY A 292 -1.88 -21.39 -10.07
N GLU A 293 -1.61 -22.58 -10.63
CA GLU A 293 -2.48 -23.30 -11.57
C GLU A 293 -3.27 -24.44 -10.92
N ARG A 294 -2.99 -24.75 -9.65
CA ARG A 294 -3.51 -25.95 -8.97
C ARG A 294 -4.12 -25.61 -7.60
N LEU A 295 -5.02 -24.63 -7.58
CA LEU A 295 -5.78 -24.27 -6.39
C LEU A 295 -6.87 -25.33 -6.10
N ALA A 296 -7.05 -25.71 -4.84
CA ALA A 296 -8.17 -26.56 -4.42
C ALA A 296 -8.74 -26.07 -3.09
N VAL A 297 -9.98 -25.60 -3.08
CA VAL A 297 -10.67 -25.13 -1.87
C VAL A 297 -11.93 -25.99 -1.68
N VAL A 298 -11.96 -26.81 -0.62
CA VAL A 298 -13.08 -27.72 -0.32
C VAL A 298 -13.38 -27.66 1.18
N ASP A 299 -14.65 -27.46 1.54
CA ASP A 299 -15.10 -27.27 2.93
C ASP A 299 -14.25 -26.25 3.72
N SER A 300 -13.70 -25.25 3.04
CA SER A 300 -12.62 -24.37 3.54
C SER A 300 -12.73 -22.97 2.95
N VAL A 301 -11.98 -22.02 3.52
CA VAL A 301 -12.10 -20.59 3.19
C VAL A 301 -10.78 -20.04 2.64
N LEU A 302 -10.84 -19.45 1.44
CA LEU A 302 -9.80 -18.60 0.89
C LEU A 302 -10.34 -17.17 0.86
N ARG A 303 -9.75 -16.27 1.66
CA ARG A 303 -10.27 -14.89 1.81
C ARG A 303 -9.21 -13.81 1.65
N PHE A 304 -9.60 -12.74 0.97
CA PHE A 304 -8.85 -11.50 0.79
C PHE A 304 -9.72 -10.35 1.27
N VAL A 305 -9.36 -9.74 2.40
CA VAL A 305 -10.18 -8.73 3.05
C VAL A 305 -9.37 -7.48 3.38
N GLY A 306 -9.78 -6.31 2.86
CA GLY A 306 -9.04 -5.07 3.05
C GLY A 306 -7.65 -5.12 2.40
N VAL A 307 -7.58 -5.63 1.16
CA VAL A 307 -6.33 -5.74 0.40
C VAL A 307 -6.28 -4.61 -0.61
N LYS A 308 -5.28 -3.74 -0.49
CA LYS A 308 -5.05 -2.64 -1.43
C LYS A 308 -3.75 -2.87 -2.19
N GLY A 309 -3.75 -2.70 -3.50
CA GLY A 309 -2.50 -2.77 -4.24
C GLY A 309 -2.41 -2.08 -5.59
N SER A 310 -1.16 -1.73 -5.91
CA SER A 310 -0.70 -1.28 -7.23
C SER A 310 0.10 -2.43 -7.84
N VAL A 311 -0.40 -2.93 -8.97
CA VAL A 311 0.09 -4.11 -9.70
C VAL A 311 -0.11 -3.90 -11.19
N ALA A 312 0.77 -4.46 -12.03
CA ALA A 312 0.69 -4.30 -13.48
C ALA A 312 -0.51 -5.02 -14.13
N SER A 313 -1.11 -6.00 -13.42
CA SER A 313 -2.22 -6.82 -13.95
C SER A 313 -3.32 -7.03 -12.91
N SER A 314 -3.49 -8.22 -12.33
CA SER A 314 -4.54 -8.49 -11.35
C SER A 314 -3.98 -8.58 -9.94
N LEU A 315 -4.72 -8.02 -8.97
CA LEU A 315 -4.29 -8.02 -7.57
C LEU A 315 -4.32 -9.42 -6.97
N VAL A 316 -5.32 -10.23 -7.31
CA VAL A 316 -5.36 -11.66 -7.07
C VAL A 316 -5.34 -12.39 -8.41
N ARG A 317 -4.48 -13.40 -8.57
CA ARG A 317 -4.40 -14.20 -9.80
C ARG A 317 -4.39 -15.69 -9.49
N CYS A 318 -5.27 -16.42 -10.13
CA CYS A 318 -5.36 -17.87 -10.12
C CYS A 318 -5.50 -18.32 -11.57
N ASP A 319 -4.64 -19.22 -12.02
CA ASP A 319 -4.59 -19.67 -13.40
C ASP A 319 -5.14 -21.09 -13.59
N GLY A 320 -5.66 -21.69 -12.50
CA GLY A 320 -6.29 -22.99 -12.53
C GLY A 320 -6.69 -23.47 -11.15
N GLY A 321 -7.65 -24.40 -11.12
CA GLY A 321 -8.06 -25.07 -9.89
C GLY A 321 -9.57 -25.16 -9.71
N THR A 322 -9.98 -25.46 -8.48
CA THR A 322 -11.40 -25.66 -8.13
C THR A 322 -11.74 -25.00 -6.80
N VAL A 323 -12.91 -24.35 -6.77
CA VAL A 323 -13.62 -24.02 -5.54
C VAL A 323 -14.80 -24.98 -5.47
N GLY A 324 -14.59 -26.09 -4.76
CA GLY A 324 -15.52 -27.22 -4.68
C GLY A 324 -16.57 -27.06 -3.59
N GLY A 325 -17.36 -28.12 -3.37
CA GLY A 325 -18.39 -28.19 -2.33
C GLY A 325 -17.90 -27.68 -0.97
N GLY A 326 -18.70 -26.82 -0.33
CA GLY A 326 -18.38 -26.19 0.95
C GLY A 326 -17.18 -25.23 0.92
N GLY A 327 -16.52 -25.05 -0.22
CA GLY A 327 -15.45 -24.07 -0.41
C GLY A 327 -16.00 -22.66 -0.54
N TRP A 328 -15.31 -21.69 0.05
CA TRP A 328 -15.67 -20.27 -0.03
C TRP A 328 -14.47 -19.42 -0.45
N LEU A 329 -14.63 -18.69 -1.56
CA LEU A 329 -13.71 -17.64 -1.98
C LEU A 329 -14.32 -16.27 -1.66
N GLU A 330 -13.69 -15.52 -0.76
CA GLU A 330 -14.12 -14.18 -0.36
C GLU A 330 -13.15 -13.12 -0.87
N LEU A 331 -13.69 -12.16 -1.62
CA LEU A 331 -13.03 -10.91 -1.99
C LEU A 331 -13.86 -9.77 -1.37
N ARG A 332 -13.35 -9.13 -0.32
CA ARG A 332 -14.04 -8.03 0.35
C ARG A 332 -13.13 -6.84 0.56
N ASP A 333 -13.58 -5.63 0.24
CA ASP A 333 -12.78 -4.41 0.40
C ASP A 333 -11.42 -4.52 -0.31
N VAL A 334 -11.42 -5.11 -1.52
CA VAL A 334 -10.21 -5.30 -2.35
C VAL A 334 -10.10 -4.20 -3.39
N TRP A 335 -8.96 -3.50 -3.41
CA TRP A 335 -8.74 -2.34 -4.27
C TRP A 335 -7.51 -2.50 -5.15
N ALA A 336 -7.72 -2.63 -6.46
CA ALA A 336 -6.70 -2.59 -7.50
C ALA A 336 -6.59 -1.17 -8.10
N VAL A 337 -5.44 -0.50 -7.92
CA VAL A 337 -5.29 0.95 -8.15
C VAL A 337 -4.81 1.32 -9.55
N ASP A 338 -3.99 0.49 -10.20
CA ASP A 338 -3.38 0.83 -11.50
C ASP A 338 -4.38 0.75 -12.67
N GLU A 339 -4.16 1.57 -13.72
CA GLU A 339 -5.11 1.82 -14.81
C GLU A 339 -5.64 0.57 -15.52
N ALA A 340 -4.80 -0.46 -15.69
CA ALA A 340 -5.17 -1.73 -16.33
C ALA A 340 -5.56 -2.83 -15.34
N SER A 341 -5.60 -2.53 -14.04
CA SER A 341 -5.68 -3.55 -13.02
C SER A 341 -7.11 -4.00 -12.71
N SER A 342 -7.26 -5.32 -12.51
CA SER A 342 -8.50 -5.95 -12.05
C SER A 342 -8.35 -6.48 -10.62
N VAL A 343 -9.47 -6.65 -9.92
CA VAL A 343 -9.47 -7.19 -8.56
C VAL A 343 -8.97 -8.64 -8.57
N ALA A 344 -9.47 -9.46 -9.49
CA ALA A 344 -9.03 -10.83 -9.63
C ALA A 344 -9.05 -11.36 -11.07
N SER A 345 -8.02 -12.12 -11.45
CA SER A 345 -8.08 -13.03 -12.59
C SER A 345 -8.17 -14.46 -12.07
N LEU A 346 -9.27 -15.14 -12.36
CA LEU A 346 -9.58 -16.51 -11.96
C LEU A 346 -9.61 -17.43 -13.18
N SER A 347 -8.72 -17.19 -14.15
CA SER A 347 -8.61 -17.97 -15.38
C SER A 347 -8.41 -19.45 -15.04
N GLY A 348 -9.17 -20.35 -15.67
CA GLY A 348 -9.05 -21.78 -15.43
C GLY A 348 -9.56 -22.26 -14.06
N VAL A 349 -10.05 -21.38 -13.19
CA VAL A 349 -10.71 -21.76 -11.93
C VAL A 349 -12.14 -22.19 -12.21
N THR A 350 -12.51 -23.37 -11.72
CA THR A 350 -13.87 -23.91 -11.83
C THR A 350 -14.57 -23.83 -10.47
N LEU A 351 -15.73 -23.17 -10.44
CA LEU A 351 -16.67 -23.25 -9.32
C LEU A 351 -17.53 -24.50 -9.50
N SER A 352 -17.43 -25.44 -8.56
CA SER A 352 -18.08 -26.76 -8.60
C SER A 352 -18.74 -27.12 -7.26
N GLY A 353 -19.78 -26.36 -6.91
CA GLY A 353 -20.56 -26.51 -5.69
C GLY A 353 -20.08 -25.62 -4.53
N GLY A 354 -19.04 -24.82 -4.76
CA GLY A 354 -18.57 -23.80 -3.82
C GLY A 354 -19.30 -22.47 -3.95
N THR A 355 -18.81 -21.50 -3.19
CA THR A 355 -19.34 -20.13 -3.17
C THR A 355 -18.24 -19.10 -3.45
N VAL A 356 -18.58 -18.05 -4.18
CA VAL A 356 -17.73 -16.88 -4.37
C VAL A 356 -18.49 -15.64 -3.92
N SER A 357 -17.88 -14.83 -3.07
CA SER A 357 -18.45 -13.56 -2.62
C SER A 357 -17.51 -12.42 -2.98
N ILE A 358 -18.05 -11.37 -3.59
CA ILE A 358 -17.29 -10.20 -4.01
C ILE A 358 -18.03 -8.95 -3.54
N ALA A 359 -17.49 -8.27 -2.53
CA ALA A 359 -18.17 -7.16 -1.88
C ALA A 359 -17.25 -5.94 -1.69
N ARG A 360 -17.75 -4.74 -2.03
CA ARG A 360 -17.02 -3.47 -1.83
C ARG A 360 -15.63 -3.45 -2.49
N CYS A 361 -15.49 -4.15 -3.61
CA CYS A 361 -14.24 -4.22 -4.36
C CYS A 361 -14.20 -3.16 -5.46
N THR A 362 -13.01 -2.62 -5.72
CA THR A 362 -12.77 -1.57 -6.72
C THR A 362 -11.65 -1.96 -7.66
N ALA A 363 -11.93 -1.90 -8.96
CA ALA A 363 -10.95 -2.00 -10.03
C ALA A 363 -10.91 -0.70 -10.84
N THR A 364 -9.72 -0.15 -11.10
CA THR A 364 -9.55 0.96 -12.03
C THR A 364 -9.87 0.54 -13.46
N GLY A 365 -9.50 -0.68 -13.85
CA GLY A 365 -9.87 -1.27 -15.14
C GLY A 365 -11.37 -1.60 -15.25
N ALA A 366 -11.87 -1.73 -16.48
CA ALA A 366 -13.29 -2.06 -16.76
C ALA A 366 -13.71 -3.45 -16.27
N THR A 367 -12.74 -4.35 -16.08
CA THR A 367 -12.94 -5.71 -15.60
C THR A 367 -12.77 -5.75 -14.08
N LEU A 368 -13.79 -6.23 -13.37
CA LEU A 368 -13.69 -6.49 -11.93
C LEU A 368 -12.99 -7.82 -11.68
N VAL A 369 -13.55 -8.90 -12.25
CA VAL A 369 -13.03 -10.26 -12.15
C VAL A 369 -13.14 -10.94 -13.52
N SER A 370 -12.13 -11.71 -13.93
CA SER A 370 -12.15 -12.45 -15.20
C SER A 370 -11.94 -13.94 -15.04
N GLY A 371 -12.43 -14.73 -16.01
CA GLY A 371 -11.99 -16.12 -16.23
C GLY A 371 -12.63 -17.21 -15.36
N LEU A 372 -13.48 -16.84 -14.40
CA LEU A 372 -14.17 -17.80 -13.54
C LEU A 372 -15.16 -18.66 -14.35
N THR A 373 -14.99 -19.98 -14.32
CA THR A 373 -15.90 -20.94 -14.94
C THR A 373 -16.88 -21.48 -13.90
N ILE A 374 -18.19 -21.36 -14.13
CA ILE A 374 -19.21 -21.80 -13.19
C ILE A 374 -19.87 -23.08 -13.72
N THR A 375 -19.64 -24.22 -13.05
CA THR A 375 -20.32 -25.49 -13.35
C THR A 375 -21.49 -25.72 -12.39
N SER A 376 -21.31 -25.39 -11.12
CA SER A 376 -22.33 -25.40 -10.06
C SER A 376 -21.84 -24.55 -8.89
N GLY A 377 -22.74 -24.11 -8.02
CA GLY A 377 -22.41 -23.18 -6.92
C GLY A 377 -23.03 -21.79 -7.12
N ALA A 378 -22.60 -20.82 -6.32
CA ALA A 378 -23.17 -19.48 -6.32
C ALA A 378 -22.10 -18.38 -6.29
N VAL A 379 -22.35 -17.31 -7.04
CA VAL A 379 -21.55 -16.07 -6.98
C VAL A 379 -22.45 -14.95 -6.48
N SER A 380 -22.12 -14.39 -5.32
CA SER A 380 -22.85 -13.25 -4.73
C SER A 380 -21.98 -12.00 -4.80
N VAL A 381 -22.58 -10.89 -5.21
CA VAL A 381 -21.87 -9.63 -5.39
C VAL A 381 -22.59 -8.49 -4.70
N GLN A 382 -21.83 -7.54 -4.16
CA GLN A 382 -22.39 -6.37 -3.49
C GLN A 382 -21.49 -5.15 -3.65
N CYS A 383 -22.06 -4.03 -4.08
CA CYS A 383 -21.42 -2.72 -4.06
C CYS A 383 -20.00 -2.69 -4.65
N ASN A 384 -19.81 -3.15 -5.88
CA ASN A 384 -18.49 -3.18 -6.52
C ASN A 384 -18.34 -2.08 -7.57
N ARG A 385 -17.11 -1.65 -7.84
CA ARG A 385 -16.78 -0.65 -8.88
C ARG A 385 -15.79 -1.22 -9.88
N ALA A 386 -16.01 -0.96 -11.17
CA ALA A 386 -15.05 -1.28 -12.22
C ALA A 386 -15.11 -0.20 -13.32
N GLY A 387 -13.95 0.24 -13.82
CA GLY A 387 -13.87 1.24 -14.88
C GLY A 387 -14.54 2.57 -14.52
N GLY A 388 -14.46 2.96 -13.25
CA GLY A 388 -15.06 4.21 -12.76
C GLY A 388 -16.57 4.18 -12.55
N ARG A 389 -17.27 3.05 -12.74
CA ARG A 389 -18.73 2.93 -12.50
C ARG A 389 -19.06 1.94 -11.40
N VAL A 390 -20.07 2.26 -10.60
CA VAL A 390 -20.67 1.33 -9.63
C VAL A 390 -21.49 0.29 -10.40
N LEU A 391 -21.32 -0.98 -10.06
CA LEU A 391 -22.02 -2.10 -10.69
C LEU A 391 -23.29 -2.38 -9.90
N GLN A 392 -24.45 -2.22 -10.53
CA GLN A 392 -25.76 -2.29 -9.86
C GLN A 392 -26.63 -3.44 -10.36
N SER A 393 -26.37 -3.94 -11.56
CA SER A 393 -27.17 -4.99 -12.18
C SER A 393 -26.32 -6.21 -12.57
N SER A 394 -26.98 -7.35 -12.76
CA SER A 394 -26.31 -8.55 -13.30
C SER A 394 -25.73 -8.32 -14.70
N GLY A 395 -26.28 -7.36 -15.46
CA GLY A 395 -25.71 -6.91 -16.74
C GLY A 395 -24.38 -6.19 -16.58
N ASP A 396 -24.27 -5.32 -15.58
CA ASP A 396 -23.03 -4.59 -15.29
C ASP A 396 -21.91 -5.54 -14.87
N TYR A 397 -22.22 -6.49 -14.01
CA TYR A 397 -21.27 -7.52 -13.59
C TYR A 397 -20.85 -8.45 -14.73
N ARG A 398 -21.76 -8.75 -15.67
CA ARG A 398 -21.42 -9.50 -16.89
C ARG A 398 -20.41 -8.75 -17.76
N MET A 399 -20.62 -7.45 -17.94
CA MET A 399 -19.66 -6.59 -18.64
C MET A 399 -18.33 -6.46 -17.88
N ALA A 400 -18.36 -6.57 -16.56
CA ALA A 400 -17.17 -6.55 -15.70
C ALA A 400 -16.50 -7.94 -15.51
N GLY A 401 -16.90 -8.94 -16.30
CA GLY A 401 -16.25 -10.25 -16.42
C GLY A 401 -16.84 -11.39 -15.57
N LEU A 402 -17.97 -11.17 -14.89
CA LEU A 402 -18.68 -12.19 -14.11
C LEU A 402 -19.96 -12.66 -14.83
N PRO A 403 -20.01 -13.87 -15.40
CA PRO A 403 -21.07 -14.27 -16.32
C PRO A 403 -22.46 -14.44 -15.67
N SER A 404 -22.50 -14.89 -14.41
CA SER A 404 -23.73 -15.16 -13.65
C SER A 404 -23.50 -14.83 -12.17
N VAL A 405 -24.35 -13.98 -11.60
CA VAL A 405 -24.23 -13.46 -10.23
C VAL A 405 -25.59 -13.19 -9.60
N SER A 406 -25.67 -13.33 -8.28
CA SER A 406 -26.75 -12.80 -7.44
C SER A 406 -26.33 -11.45 -6.88
N VAL A 407 -27.03 -10.38 -7.24
CA VAL A 407 -26.69 -9.02 -6.82
C VAL A 407 -27.44 -8.68 -5.53
N VAL A 408 -26.70 -8.30 -4.50
CA VAL A 408 -27.25 -7.78 -3.24
C VAL A 408 -27.11 -6.26 -3.26
N PRO A 409 -28.16 -5.49 -2.91
CA PRO A 409 -28.08 -4.04 -2.78
C PRO A 409 -26.96 -3.58 -1.84
N CYS A 410 -26.38 -2.41 -2.08
CA CYS A 410 -25.28 -1.86 -1.26
C CYS A 410 -25.67 -1.70 0.22
N ASP A 411 -26.92 -1.35 0.50
CA ASP A 411 -27.53 -1.16 1.81
C ASP A 411 -28.11 -2.46 2.40
N GLY A 412 -28.15 -3.54 1.60
CA GLY A 412 -28.62 -4.84 2.03
C GLY A 412 -27.56 -5.66 2.74
N CYS A 413 -27.97 -6.82 3.27
CA CYS A 413 -27.06 -7.82 3.79
C CYS A 413 -27.55 -9.22 3.39
N ALA A 414 -26.63 -10.15 3.23
CA ALA A 414 -26.95 -11.53 2.89
C ALA A 414 -25.94 -12.49 3.50
N ALA A 415 -26.44 -13.63 3.99
CA ALA A 415 -25.59 -14.69 4.54
C ALA A 415 -24.51 -15.13 3.54
N ALA A 416 -24.85 -15.21 2.24
CA ALA A 416 -23.92 -15.61 1.18
C ALA A 416 -22.74 -14.65 0.95
N LEU A 417 -22.81 -13.43 1.51
CA LEU A 417 -21.71 -12.47 1.51
C LEU A 417 -20.98 -12.43 2.84
N ALA A 418 -21.70 -12.62 3.95
CA ALA A 418 -21.22 -12.40 5.31
C ALA A 418 -20.70 -13.65 6.03
N CYS A 419 -21.24 -14.83 5.73
CA CYS A 419 -21.10 -16.03 6.54
C CYS A 419 -20.47 -17.20 5.78
N PHE A 420 -19.65 -17.98 6.46
CA PHE A 420 -19.21 -19.28 5.98
C PHE A 420 -20.32 -20.32 6.19
N ASP A 421 -20.98 -20.71 5.10
CA ASP A 421 -22.19 -21.54 5.11
C ASP A 421 -22.05 -22.82 5.94
N ALA A 422 -20.95 -23.56 5.78
CA ALA A 422 -20.76 -24.87 6.42
C ALA A 422 -20.79 -24.82 7.96
N LEU A 423 -20.43 -23.68 8.56
CA LEU A 423 -20.42 -23.47 10.01
C LEU A 423 -21.46 -22.45 10.46
N THR A 424 -22.39 -22.06 9.59
CA THR A 424 -23.49 -21.14 9.93
C THR A 424 -24.72 -21.93 10.39
N ALA A 425 -25.26 -21.55 11.55
CA ALA A 425 -26.47 -22.13 12.12
C ALA A 425 -27.73 -21.36 11.69
N SER A 426 -27.67 -20.02 11.73
CA SER A 426 -28.73 -19.14 11.28
C SER A 426 -28.18 -17.75 10.91
N PHE A 427 -28.99 -16.95 10.22
CA PHE A 427 -28.68 -15.58 9.83
C PHE A 427 -29.89 -14.69 10.12
N SER A 428 -29.70 -13.68 10.97
CA SER A 428 -30.72 -12.70 11.37
C SER A 428 -30.05 -11.37 11.67
N ASP A 429 -30.72 -10.25 11.39
CA ASP A 429 -30.21 -8.90 11.65
C ASP A 429 -28.80 -8.63 11.09
N CYS A 430 -28.50 -9.20 9.91
CA CYS A 430 -27.20 -9.11 9.25
C CYS A 430 -26.02 -9.77 10.00
N VAL A 431 -26.31 -10.62 10.99
CA VAL A 431 -25.32 -11.32 11.81
C VAL A 431 -25.43 -12.83 11.60
N CYS A 432 -24.28 -13.50 11.54
CA CYS A 432 -24.20 -14.95 11.45
C CYS A 432 -24.17 -15.56 12.86
N SER A 433 -25.07 -16.50 13.15
CA SER A 433 -24.96 -17.34 14.34
C SER A 433 -24.26 -18.64 13.97
N CYS A 434 -23.22 -19.02 14.71
CA CYS A 434 -22.33 -20.12 14.33
C CYS A 434 -22.72 -21.47 14.94
N ARG A 435 -22.46 -22.54 14.18
CA ARG A 435 -22.45 -23.92 14.69
C ARG A 435 -21.18 -24.16 15.52
N ALA A 436 -21.15 -25.26 16.26
CA ALA A 436 -19.95 -25.70 16.96
C ALA A 436 -18.75 -25.80 16.00
N GLY A 437 -17.62 -25.21 16.39
CA GLY A 437 -16.41 -25.13 15.57
C GLY A 437 -16.28 -23.85 14.73
N GLY A 438 -17.35 -23.08 14.54
CA GLY A 438 -17.29 -21.75 13.93
C GLY A 438 -16.96 -20.66 14.95
N VAL A 439 -16.10 -19.72 14.57
CA VAL A 439 -15.69 -18.57 15.39
C VAL A 439 -15.81 -17.25 14.64
N GLY A 440 -16.11 -16.17 15.38
CA GLY A 440 -16.25 -14.81 14.86
C GLY A 440 -17.54 -14.56 14.07
N GLU A 441 -17.71 -13.31 13.62
CA GLU A 441 -18.92 -12.82 12.94
C GLU A 441 -19.23 -13.53 11.61
N ALA A 442 -18.24 -14.15 10.98
CA ALA A 442 -18.39 -14.88 9.73
C ALA A 442 -18.44 -16.41 9.90
N CYS A 443 -18.46 -16.91 11.14
CA CYS A 443 -18.45 -18.34 11.46
C CYS A 443 -17.30 -19.11 10.81
N LEU A 444 -16.10 -18.55 10.85
CA LEU A 444 -14.92 -19.15 10.23
C LEU A 444 -14.38 -20.30 11.10
N PRO A 445 -13.67 -21.27 10.51
CA PRO A 445 -13.05 -22.36 11.28
C PRO A 445 -11.96 -21.92 12.27
N PHE A 446 -11.35 -20.76 12.04
CA PHE A 446 -10.27 -20.21 12.83
C PHE A 446 -10.47 -18.72 13.08
N ASP A 447 -9.95 -18.25 14.21
CA ASP A 447 -9.94 -16.82 14.52
C ASP A 447 -8.98 -16.09 13.58
N VAL A 448 -9.57 -15.27 12.71
CA VAL A 448 -8.86 -14.40 11.79
C VAL A 448 -9.27 -12.96 12.05
N PRO A 449 -8.33 -12.00 11.90
CA PRO A 449 -8.65 -10.60 12.07
C PRO A 449 -9.78 -10.18 11.11
N SER A 450 -10.69 -9.36 11.62
CA SER A 450 -11.58 -8.57 10.77
C SER A 450 -10.74 -7.56 9.99
N ALA A 451 -11.31 -6.99 8.91
CA ALA A 451 -10.74 -5.77 8.36
C ALA A 451 -10.55 -4.77 9.50
N ARG A 452 -9.35 -4.24 9.69
CA ARG A 452 -9.15 -3.08 10.55
C ARG A 452 -9.87 -1.95 9.83
N ALA A 453 -11.08 -1.63 10.28
CA ALA A 453 -11.50 -0.25 10.23
C ALA A 453 -10.41 0.50 11.00
N VAL A 454 -9.53 1.22 10.29
CA VAL A 454 -8.57 2.10 10.95
C VAL A 454 -9.41 3.10 11.75
N GLY A 455 -9.49 2.86 13.06
CA GLY A 455 -10.42 3.47 14.02
C GLY A 455 -11.66 2.62 14.30
N GLY A 456 -11.72 1.93 15.44
CA GLY A 456 -12.95 1.25 15.89
C GLY A 456 -14.10 2.23 16.13
N GLY A 457 -15.32 1.76 15.87
CA GLY A 457 -16.58 2.48 16.08
C GLY A 457 -17.58 2.09 14.99
N GLY A 458 -18.42 1.10 15.29
CA GLY A 458 -19.61 0.82 14.48
C GLY A 458 -20.64 1.94 14.58
N ASP A 459 -21.70 1.80 13.79
CA ASP A 459 -22.80 2.76 13.62
C ASP A 459 -22.41 4.00 12.79
N GLY A 460 -23.33 4.45 11.94
CA GLY A 460 -23.26 5.65 11.12
C GLY A 460 -23.27 6.95 11.91
N SER A 461 -22.65 6.99 13.10
CA SER A 461 -22.41 8.21 13.86
C SER A 461 -21.00 8.76 13.59
N GLN A 462 -20.95 9.71 12.67
CA GLN A 462 -20.32 11.05 12.74
C GLN A 462 -19.34 11.47 13.86
N ASP A 463 -18.64 10.60 14.60
CA ASP A 463 -17.74 11.07 15.66
C ASP A 463 -16.36 11.47 15.12
N CYS A 464 -16.07 12.76 15.19
CA CYS A 464 -14.77 13.34 14.90
C CYS A 464 -13.75 12.89 15.93
N VAL A 465 -12.53 12.55 15.48
CA VAL A 465 -11.41 12.34 16.40
C VAL A 465 -11.19 13.66 17.14
N SER A 466 -11.33 13.66 18.47
CA SER A 466 -11.30 14.90 19.23
C SER A 466 -10.54 14.83 20.54
N GLY A 467 -9.97 15.98 20.94
CA GLY A 467 -9.31 16.17 22.24
C GLY A 467 -8.03 15.35 22.47
N VAL A 468 -7.45 14.75 21.43
CA VAL A 468 -6.25 13.93 21.51
C VAL A 468 -5.02 14.64 20.98
N THR A 469 -3.84 14.24 21.46
CA THR A 469 -2.54 14.62 20.90
C THR A 469 -1.95 13.45 20.15
N LEU A 470 -1.57 13.65 18.90
CA LEU A 470 -0.97 12.66 18.02
C LEU A 470 0.51 12.98 17.79
N THR A 471 1.38 12.02 18.09
CA THR A 471 2.85 12.14 17.98
C THR A 471 3.46 11.17 16.98
N ASP A 472 2.65 10.35 16.31
CA ASP A 472 3.08 9.37 15.31
C ASP A 472 2.41 9.58 13.95
N PHE A 473 2.97 8.97 12.90
CA PHE A 473 2.46 9.06 11.53
C PHE A 473 1.02 8.52 11.42
N VAL A 474 0.15 9.28 10.74
CA VAL A 474 -1.27 8.91 10.53
C VAL A 474 -1.61 8.99 9.06
N THR A 475 -2.02 7.87 8.48
CA THR A 475 -2.68 7.84 7.17
C THR A 475 -4.18 7.66 7.35
N VAL A 476 -4.95 8.57 6.77
CA VAL A 476 -6.41 8.55 6.75
C VAL A 476 -6.89 8.27 5.34
N GLY A 477 -7.95 7.47 5.24
CA GLY A 477 -8.48 6.93 3.99
C GLY A 477 -8.33 5.42 3.97
N GLY A 478 -8.94 4.72 4.92
CA GLY A 478 -9.03 3.26 4.92
C GLY A 478 -10.37 2.80 4.36
N GLY A 479 -10.76 3.30 3.18
CA GLY A 479 -12.09 3.07 2.61
C GLY A 479 -13.23 3.81 3.33
N ARG A 480 -12.94 4.94 3.99
CA ARG A 480 -13.94 5.80 4.64
C ARG A 480 -14.29 7.00 3.78
N ALA A 481 -15.57 7.37 3.76
CA ALA A 481 -16.07 8.58 3.12
C ALA A 481 -15.64 9.86 3.86
N MET A 482 -15.32 9.74 5.15
CA MET A 482 -15.08 10.88 6.04
C MET A 482 -13.77 10.75 6.81
N ALA A 483 -13.03 11.86 6.86
CA ALA A 483 -11.94 12.14 7.77
C ALA A 483 -12.34 13.37 8.60
N CYS A 484 -12.54 13.22 9.92
CA CYS A 484 -12.89 14.34 10.79
C CYS A 484 -11.97 14.43 12.00
N PHE A 485 -11.41 15.63 12.21
CA PHE A 485 -10.61 15.99 13.38
C PHE A 485 -11.17 17.27 14.01
N ASP A 486 -11.43 17.24 15.31
CA ASP A 486 -11.86 18.41 16.08
C ASP A 486 -10.98 18.59 17.31
N SER A 487 -10.35 19.74 17.48
CA SER A 487 -9.53 20.04 18.66
C SER A 487 -8.39 19.04 18.88
N VAL A 488 -7.80 18.52 17.79
CA VAL A 488 -6.66 17.60 17.80
C VAL A 488 -5.34 18.35 17.70
N VAL A 489 -4.36 17.93 18.48
CA VAL A 489 -2.99 18.47 18.44
C VAL A 489 -2.06 17.48 17.74
N PHE A 490 -1.54 17.86 16.59
CA PHE A 490 -0.51 17.11 15.86
C PHE A 490 0.86 17.68 16.24
N SER A 491 1.69 16.88 16.90
CA SER A 491 2.92 17.36 17.53
C SER A 491 4.16 16.59 17.06
N GLY A 492 5.20 17.32 16.70
CA GLY A 492 6.48 16.79 16.24
C GLY A 492 6.57 16.69 14.72
N PRO A 493 7.70 16.20 14.18
CA PRO A 493 7.94 16.07 12.74
C PRO A 493 7.18 14.85 12.19
N ILE A 494 5.86 14.86 12.32
CA ILE A 494 4.96 13.83 11.80
C ILE A 494 4.29 14.29 10.52
N THR A 495 3.91 13.32 9.69
CA THR A 495 3.07 13.57 8.52
C THR A 495 1.70 12.94 8.74
N VAL A 496 0.66 13.75 8.57
CA VAL A 496 -0.75 13.34 8.58
C VAL A 496 -1.20 13.35 7.13
N ALA A 497 -1.32 12.17 6.53
CA ALA A 497 -1.69 12.03 5.14
C ALA A 497 -3.19 11.70 5.02
N VAL A 498 -3.96 12.59 4.39
CA VAL A 498 -5.32 12.31 3.91
C VAL A 498 -5.22 12.04 2.41
N ASP A 499 -5.04 10.76 2.07
CA ASP A 499 -4.93 10.33 0.67
C ASP A 499 -6.33 10.11 0.11
N LEU A 500 -6.75 10.99 -0.81
CA LEU A 500 -8.07 10.89 -1.43
C LEU A 500 -8.20 9.56 -2.20
N ARG A 501 -7.11 9.01 -2.76
CA ARG A 501 -7.09 7.69 -3.42
C ARG A 501 -7.27 6.52 -2.46
N SER A 502 -7.51 6.76 -1.19
CA SER A 502 -7.73 5.69 -0.21
C SER A 502 -9.07 5.85 0.51
N MET A 503 -9.79 6.94 0.26
CA MET A 503 -11.13 7.18 0.78
C MET A 503 -12.21 6.36 0.05
N ASP A 504 -13.42 6.33 0.62
CA ASP A 504 -14.55 5.57 0.10
C ASP A 504 -15.04 6.12 -1.24
N VAL A 505 -14.72 5.40 -2.31
CA VAL A 505 -15.15 5.74 -3.68
C VAL A 505 -16.65 5.53 -3.91
N PHE A 506 -17.37 4.88 -2.99
CA PHE A 506 -18.81 4.63 -3.07
C PHE A 506 -19.63 5.68 -2.32
N ALA A 507 -18.98 6.59 -1.61
CA ALA A 507 -19.65 7.68 -0.92
C ALA A 507 -20.20 8.70 -1.90
N ASP A 508 -21.30 9.37 -1.51
CA ASP A 508 -21.84 10.51 -2.27
C ASP A 508 -20.80 11.64 -2.38
N ALA A 509 -20.01 11.84 -1.32
CA ALA A 509 -18.94 12.83 -1.24
C ALA A 509 -17.80 12.37 -0.30
N LEU A 510 -16.58 12.81 -0.57
CA LEU A 510 -15.44 12.65 0.34
C LEU A 510 -15.36 13.84 1.29
N ASN A 511 -15.60 13.62 2.58
CA ASN A 511 -15.59 14.69 3.58
C ASN A 511 -14.27 14.70 4.34
N VAL A 512 -13.50 15.78 4.23
CA VAL A 512 -12.29 16.00 5.02
C VAL A 512 -12.50 17.24 5.86
N THR A 513 -12.55 17.09 7.18
CA THR A 513 -12.92 18.17 8.10
C THR A 513 -11.89 18.29 9.21
N LEU A 514 -11.35 19.49 9.39
CA LEU A 514 -10.46 19.85 10.48
C LEU A 514 -11.00 21.11 11.15
N ARG A 515 -11.29 21.03 12.45
CA ARG A 515 -11.84 22.13 13.26
C ARG A 515 -11.01 22.30 14.51
N HIS A 516 -10.61 23.53 14.85
CA HIS A 516 -9.88 23.82 16.10
C HIS A 516 -8.59 23.01 16.30
N CYS A 517 -8.03 22.42 15.23
CA CYS A 517 -6.82 21.60 15.34
C CYS A 517 -5.57 22.47 15.45
N VAL A 518 -4.51 21.88 16.00
CA VAL A 518 -3.19 22.52 16.14
C VAL A 518 -2.13 21.68 15.43
N LEU A 519 -1.35 22.29 14.55
CA LEU A 519 -0.13 21.69 13.98
C LEU A 519 1.08 22.30 14.70
N ALA A 520 1.89 21.49 15.38
CA ALA A 520 3.00 21.96 16.20
C ALA A 520 4.30 21.19 15.94
N GLY A 521 5.44 21.89 16.01
CA GLY A 521 6.76 21.25 16.04
C GLY A 521 7.14 20.52 14.75
N GLY A 522 6.80 21.08 13.60
CA GLY A 522 7.12 20.51 12.30
C GLY A 522 6.05 19.58 11.70
N ALA A 523 4.87 19.47 12.32
CA ALA A 523 3.81 18.60 11.83
C ALA A 523 3.33 19.02 10.42
N GLN A 524 3.20 18.05 9.53
CA GLN A 524 2.75 18.26 8.16
C GLN A 524 1.38 17.61 7.94
N LEU A 525 0.40 18.39 7.50
CA LEU A 525 -0.90 17.90 7.03
C LEU A 525 -0.90 17.83 5.51
N ARG A 526 -0.90 16.64 4.93
CA ARG A 526 -0.86 16.44 3.48
C ARG A 526 -2.19 15.88 2.99
N ILE A 527 -2.92 16.65 2.19
CA ILE A 527 -4.24 16.30 1.64
C ILE A 527 -4.12 16.20 0.11
N GLY A 528 -4.66 15.15 -0.50
CA GLY A 528 -4.72 15.00 -1.95
C GLY A 528 -4.23 13.62 -2.43
N GLY A 529 -3.49 13.60 -3.54
CA GLY A 529 -2.81 12.39 -4.03
C GLY A 529 -3.33 11.84 -5.36
N LEU A 530 -4.29 12.48 -6.01
CA LEU A 530 -4.85 12.01 -7.28
C LEU A 530 -4.00 12.47 -8.47
N SER A 531 -3.83 11.55 -9.43
CA SER A 531 -3.37 11.86 -10.79
C SER A 531 -4.53 12.35 -11.65
N GLU A 532 -4.23 12.98 -12.79
CA GLU A 532 -5.27 13.37 -13.77
C GLU A 532 -6.10 12.19 -14.26
N SER A 533 -5.56 10.96 -14.30
CA SER A 533 -6.32 9.78 -14.72
C SER A 533 -7.25 9.23 -13.64
N THR A 534 -6.89 9.35 -12.36
CA THR A 534 -7.69 8.83 -11.24
C THR A 534 -8.74 9.81 -10.73
N VAL A 535 -8.55 11.11 -11.00
CA VAL A 535 -9.39 12.20 -10.46
C VAL A 535 -10.87 12.09 -10.85
N HIS A 536 -11.15 11.59 -12.05
CA HIS A 536 -12.53 11.41 -12.57
C HIS A 536 -13.26 10.20 -11.98
N LEU A 537 -12.53 9.30 -11.31
CA LEU A 537 -13.09 8.11 -10.67
C LEU A 537 -13.54 8.40 -9.24
N MET A 538 -13.10 9.50 -8.65
CA MET A 538 -13.43 9.84 -7.27
C MET A 538 -14.74 10.63 -7.20
N PRO A 539 -15.56 10.42 -6.15
CA PRO A 539 -16.63 11.34 -5.83
C PRO A 539 -16.04 12.72 -5.46
N HIS A 540 -16.87 13.74 -5.56
CA HIS A 540 -16.47 15.10 -5.22
C HIS A 540 -15.99 15.19 -3.77
N ALA A 541 -14.94 15.98 -3.53
CA ALA A 541 -14.35 16.15 -2.21
C ALA A 541 -14.78 17.47 -1.58
N LEU A 542 -15.14 17.43 -0.31
CA LEU A 542 -15.46 18.57 0.55
C LEU A 542 -14.38 18.64 1.63
N VAL A 543 -13.34 19.44 1.36
CA VAL A 543 -12.24 19.69 2.29
C VAL A 543 -12.53 20.98 3.05
N ASN A 544 -12.69 20.90 4.36
CA ASN A 544 -13.03 22.04 5.21
C ASN A 544 -12.08 22.13 6.40
N VAL A 545 -11.19 23.12 6.36
CA VAL A 545 -10.20 23.42 7.40
C VAL A 545 -10.58 24.75 8.03
N THR A 546 -10.99 24.72 9.29
CA THR A 546 -11.48 25.90 10.01
C THR A 546 -10.84 26.04 11.38
N ASN A 547 -10.56 27.28 11.80
CA ASN A 547 -9.99 27.57 13.11
C ASN A 547 -8.69 26.77 13.38
N LEU A 548 -7.90 26.50 12.33
CA LEU A 548 -6.64 25.77 12.46
C LEU A 548 -5.55 26.72 12.94
N THR A 549 -4.77 26.26 13.92
CA THR A 549 -3.59 27.00 14.39
C THR A 549 -2.33 26.20 14.05
N SER A 550 -1.41 26.78 13.27
CA SER A 550 -0.12 26.17 12.98
C SER A 550 1.02 26.94 13.67
N LEU A 551 1.81 26.23 14.47
CA LEU A 551 3.03 26.65 15.13
C LEU A 551 4.19 25.83 14.57
N GLU A 552 4.73 26.27 13.44
CA GLU A 552 5.77 25.57 12.66
C GLU A 552 5.28 24.31 11.94
N GLY A 553 3.96 24.14 11.77
CA GLY A 553 3.40 23.10 10.92
C GLY A 553 3.13 23.57 9.49
N THR A 554 3.00 22.63 8.57
CA THR A 554 2.79 22.90 7.15
C THR A 554 1.55 22.18 6.63
N ILE A 555 0.70 22.89 5.88
CA ILE A 555 -0.39 22.26 5.13
C ILE A 555 0.08 22.06 3.69
N VAL A 556 -0.09 20.86 3.15
CA VAL A 556 0.27 20.51 1.78
C VAL A 556 -0.96 20.00 1.06
N LEU A 557 -1.36 20.71 0.01
CA LEU A 557 -2.34 20.23 -0.96
C LEU A 557 -1.61 19.75 -2.19
N HIS A 558 -1.88 18.52 -2.64
CA HIS A 558 -1.13 17.95 -3.75
C HIS A 558 -1.97 17.15 -4.74
N GLY A 559 -1.60 17.26 -6.02
CA GLY A 559 -2.26 16.59 -7.13
C GLY A 559 -3.59 17.22 -7.56
N ALA A 560 -4.38 16.47 -8.31
CA ALA A 560 -5.65 16.96 -8.86
C ALA A 560 -6.81 16.80 -7.87
N MET A 561 -7.71 17.77 -7.80
CA MET A 561 -8.94 17.65 -7.01
C MET A 561 -10.07 17.02 -7.85
N PRO A 562 -10.89 16.10 -7.30
CA PRO A 562 -12.03 15.52 -8.01
C PRO A 562 -12.93 16.61 -8.62
N PRO A 563 -13.57 16.38 -9.78
CA PRO A 563 -14.49 17.36 -10.34
C PRO A 563 -15.59 17.76 -9.36
N ASN A 564 -16.01 19.03 -9.40
CA ASN A 564 -17.06 19.59 -8.52
C ASN A 564 -16.72 19.58 -7.02
N SER A 565 -15.43 19.53 -6.67
CA SER A 565 -14.97 19.58 -5.28
C SER A 565 -14.99 20.99 -4.70
N SER A 566 -14.94 21.08 -3.37
CA SER A 566 -14.69 22.32 -2.64
C SER A 566 -13.57 22.14 -1.62
N VAL A 567 -12.70 23.14 -1.54
CA VAL A 567 -11.62 23.22 -0.56
C VAL A 567 -11.73 24.57 0.14
N LEU A 568 -11.99 24.55 1.43
CA LEU A 568 -12.16 25.72 2.28
C LEU A 568 -11.07 25.74 3.36
N LEU A 569 -10.33 26.83 3.44
CA LEU A 569 -9.41 27.15 4.53
C LEU A 569 -9.84 28.48 5.15
N ALA A 570 -10.47 28.44 6.32
CA ALA A 570 -11.08 29.62 6.93
C ALA A 570 -10.66 29.85 8.38
N ASN A 571 -10.66 31.12 8.80
CA ASN A 571 -10.44 31.53 10.20
C ASN A 571 -9.16 30.93 10.83
N SER A 572 -8.11 30.72 10.02
CA SER A 572 -6.93 29.94 10.44
C SER A 572 -5.71 30.83 10.60
N THR A 573 -4.84 30.49 11.55
CA THR A 573 -3.58 31.20 11.82
C THR A 573 -2.43 30.26 11.56
N LEU A 574 -1.68 30.48 10.49
CA LEU A 574 -0.60 29.60 10.06
C LEU A 574 0.75 30.29 10.23
N ARG A 575 1.63 29.72 11.06
CA ARG A 575 2.97 30.25 11.28
C ARG A 575 4.02 29.20 10.94
N ALA A 576 5.00 29.57 10.12
CA ALA A 576 6.14 28.74 9.75
C ALA A 576 7.46 29.50 9.92
N THR A 577 8.53 28.76 10.23
CA THR A 577 9.89 29.27 10.35
C THR A 577 10.85 28.37 9.57
N VAL A 578 11.89 28.98 8.98
CA VAL A 578 12.99 28.20 8.40
C VAL A 578 13.69 27.42 9.51
N GLY A 579 13.56 26.09 9.49
CA GLY A 579 14.14 25.17 10.48
C GLY A 579 13.11 24.53 11.42
N GLY A 580 11.94 25.13 11.61
CA GLY A 580 10.85 24.57 12.41
C GLY A 580 9.86 23.73 11.60
N SER A 581 9.55 24.14 10.37
CA SER A 581 8.63 23.41 9.48
C SER A 581 9.33 22.29 8.72
N GLN A 582 8.61 21.17 8.49
CA GLN A 582 9.09 20.11 7.61
C GLN A 582 9.22 20.59 6.16
N TYR A 583 10.36 20.29 5.56
CA TYR A 583 10.64 20.59 4.16
C TYR A 583 9.89 19.62 3.24
N VAL A 584 9.24 20.16 2.21
CA VAL A 584 8.66 19.36 1.12
C VAL A 584 9.74 19.16 0.05
N PRO A 585 9.88 17.97 -0.55
CA PRO A 585 10.83 17.74 -1.63
C PRO A 585 10.61 18.76 -2.74
N THR A 586 11.64 19.54 -3.05
CA THR A 586 11.62 20.56 -4.11
C THR A 586 11.93 19.92 -5.46
N THR A 587 11.54 20.60 -6.55
CA THR A 587 11.93 20.29 -7.94
C THR A 587 13.40 19.79 -8.06
N PRO A 588 13.67 18.72 -8.85
CA PRO A 588 15.03 18.20 -9.04
C PRO A 588 16.01 19.31 -9.43
N GLY A 589 17.19 19.33 -8.80
CA GLY A 589 18.18 20.40 -8.98
C GLY A 589 18.10 21.53 -7.94
N HIS A 590 16.97 21.66 -7.24
CA HIS A 590 16.79 22.61 -6.13
C HIS A 590 16.87 21.96 -4.74
N GLU A 591 17.31 20.71 -4.64
CA GLU A 591 17.35 19.87 -3.42
C GLU A 591 18.03 20.50 -2.18
N LYS A 592 18.91 21.48 -2.38
CA LYS A 592 19.59 22.23 -1.30
C LYS A 592 18.79 23.43 -0.80
N SER A 593 17.73 23.81 -1.49
CA SER A 593 16.89 24.98 -1.19
C SER A 593 15.87 24.60 -0.12
N ARG A 594 16.05 25.14 1.08
CA ARG A 594 15.22 24.84 2.24
C ARG A 594 14.25 25.98 2.51
N TYR A 595 13.01 25.85 2.04
CA TYR A 595 11.92 26.79 2.34
C TYR A 595 11.10 26.33 3.54
N GLY A 596 10.68 27.26 4.40
CA GLY A 596 9.81 26.96 5.53
C GLY A 596 8.36 27.40 5.32
N PRO A 597 7.53 26.68 4.54
CA PRO A 597 6.20 27.16 4.16
C PRO A 597 5.10 26.86 5.17
N ALA A 598 4.13 27.78 5.23
CA ALA A 598 2.90 27.57 5.97
C ALA A 598 1.87 26.79 5.14
N LEU A 599 1.79 27.08 3.84
CA LEU A 599 0.96 26.38 2.87
C LEU A 599 1.79 25.97 1.64
N VAL A 600 1.60 24.74 1.17
CA VAL A 600 2.24 24.21 -0.04
C VAL A 600 1.16 23.75 -1.00
N LEU A 601 1.27 24.19 -2.25
CA LEU A 601 0.45 23.77 -3.38
C LEU A 601 1.36 22.99 -4.36
N ASP A 602 1.27 21.67 -4.33
CA ASP A 602 2.17 20.75 -5.03
C ASP A 602 1.43 20.06 -6.21
N GLY A 603 1.59 20.59 -7.42
CA GLY A 603 0.93 20.09 -8.62
C GLY A 603 -0.59 20.21 -8.55
N VAL A 604 -1.11 21.26 -7.91
CA VAL A 604 -2.54 21.42 -7.65
C VAL A 604 -3.27 21.74 -8.96
N ARG A 605 -4.20 20.85 -9.32
CA ARG A 605 -5.13 21.04 -10.45
C ARG A 605 -6.57 21.09 -9.97
N LEU A 606 -7.22 22.22 -10.20
CA LEU A 606 -8.63 22.44 -9.92
C LEU A 606 -9.43 22.18 -11.19
N LEU A 607 -10.38 21.25 -11.12
CA LEU A 607 -11.26 20.83 -12.23
C LEU A 607 -12.70 21.06 -11.78
N SER A 608 -13.37 22.11 -12.28
CA SER A 608 -14.66 22.56 -11.75
C SER A 608 -14.69 22.64 -10.21
N THR A 609 -13.55 23.01 -9.61
CA THR A 609 -13.33 22.95 -8.17
C THR A 609 -13.26 24.36 -7.59
N ARG A 610 -13.82 24.53 -6.40
CA ARG A 610 -13.78 25.80 -5.67
C ARG A 610 -12.77 25.72 -4.52
N PHE A 611 -11.64 26.38 -4.67
CA PHE A 611 -10.69 26.64 -3.59
C PHE A 611 -10.92 28.03 -2.99
N VAL A 612 -11.22 28.09 -1.69
CA VAL A 612 -11.42 29.34 -0.94
C VAL A 612 -10.54 29.36 0.28
N MET A 613 -9.71 30.39 0.39
CA MET A 613 -9.05 30.77 1.61
C MET A 613 -9.64 32.09 2.12
N THR A 614 -10.11 32.13 3.37
CA THR A 614 -10.73 33.36 3.90
C THR A 614 -10.47 33.62 5.37
N ARG A 615 -10.44 34.90 5.78
CA ARG A 615 -10.28 35.32 7.19
C ARG A 615 -9.09 34.65 7.88
N SER A 616 -7.99 34.47 7.15
CA SER A 616 -6.86 33.67 7.61
C SER A 616 -5.56 34.47 7.58
N THR A 617 -4.65 34.16 8.50
CA THR A 617 -3.35 34.82 8.62
C THR A 617 -2.24 33.82 8.36
N LEU A 618 -1.27 34.17 7.51
CA LEU A 618 -0.07 33.39 7.26
C LEU A 618 1.15 34.22 7.65
N ALA A 619 2.04 33.65 8.44
CA ALA A 619 3.26 34.29 8.89
C ALA A 619 4.47 33.38 8.64
N CYS A 620 5.48 33.89 7.95
CA CYS A 620 6.68 33.15 7.58
C CYS A 620 7.94 33.90 8.04
N GLY A 621 8.79 33.27 8.85
CA GLY A 621 10.06 33.83 9.32
C GLY A 621 11.31 33.02 8.91
N GLY A 622 12.42 33.69 8.66
CA GLY A 622 13.72 33.12 8.31
C GLY A 622 14.23 33.59 6.95
N GLY A 623 15.53 33.43 6.69
CA GLY A 623 16.21 33.97 5.51
C GLY A 623 15.84 33.33 4.15
N SER A 624 14.97 32.31 4.15
CA SER A 624 14.47 31.62 2.95
C SER A 624 13.03 31.13 3.17
N CYS A 625 12.15 32.00 3.66
CA CYS A 625 10.75 31.70 3.96
C CYS A 625 9.80 32.08 2.80
N ALA A 626 8.94 31.15 2.38
CA ALA A 626 7.84 31.44 1.47
C ALA A 626 6.53 31.10 2.18
N ALA A 627 5.65 32.07 2.44
CA ALA A 627 4.42 31.80 3.20
C ALA A 627 3.54 30.77 2.47
N ILE A 628 3.47 30.90 1.15
CA ILE A 628 2.87 29.93 0.23
C ILE A 628 3.96 29.47 -0.75
N LEU A 629 4.19 28.17 -0.82
CA LEU A 629 5.10 27.56 -1.79
C LEU A 629 4.28 26.83 -2.87
N VAL A 630 4.65 27.00 -4.13
CA VAL A 630 4.02 26.32 -5.27
C VAL A 630 5.06 25.47 -5.98
N GLU A 631 4.83 24.16 -6.05
CA GLU A 631 5.69 23.21 -6.76
C GLU A 631 4.88 22.51 -7.85
N HIS A 632 5.53 22.06 -8.92
CA HIS A 632 4.90 21.32 -10.03
C HIS A 632 3.68 22.02 -10.69
N GLY A 633 3.57 23.34 -10.50
CA GLY A 633 2.55 24.21 -11.07
C GLY A 633 1.21 24.26 -10.32
N LEU A 634 0.46 25.35 -10.58
CA LEU A 634 -0.89 25.60 -10.08
C LEU A 634 -1.84 25.85 -11.26
N GLY A 635 -2.86 25.00 -11.40
CA GLY A 635 -3.83 25.09 -12.50
C GLY A 635 -5.27 25.21 -12.03
N SER A 636 -6.02 26.13 -12.65
CA SER A 636 -7.48 26.20 -12.56
C SER A 636 -8.10 26.01 -13.93
N ASN A 637 -8.95 24.99 -14.10
CA ASN A 637 -9.59 24.67 -15.37
C ASN A 637 -11.07 24.28 -15.18
N LEU A 638 -11.84 24.29 -16.26
CA LEU A 638 -13.26 23.87 -16.28
C LEU A 638 -14.13 24.68 -15.30
N SER A 639 -14.10 26.01 -15.40
CA SER A 639 -14.85 26.93 -14.53
C SER A 639 -14.51 26.78 -13.04
N SER A 640 -13.24 26.53 -12.73
CA SER A 640 -12.74 26.47 -11.36
C SER A 640 -12.58 27.86 -10.75
N VAL A 641 -12.54 27.92 -9.43
CA VAL A 641 -12.33 29.16 -8.68
C VAL A 641 -11.22 28.96 -7.67
N PHE A 642 -10.18 29.79 -7.73
CA PHE A 642 -9.20 29.97 -6.67
C PHE A 642 -9.41 31.36 -6.06
N TYR A 643 -9.74 31.41 -4.78
CA TYR A 643 -10.17 32.63 -4.10
C TYR A 643 -9.44 32.84 -2.78
N MET A 644 -8.82 34.00 -2.61
CA MET A 644 -8.27 34.45 -1.33
C MET A 644 -8.96 35.74 -0.92
N ASP A 645 -9.67 35.72 0.21
CA ASP A 645 -10.49 36.85 0.68
C ASP A 645 -10.27 37.17 2.16
N ASN A 646 -10.01 38.44 2.47
CA ASN A 646 -9.75 38.87 3.85
C ASN A 646 -8.59 38.09 4.50
N CYS A 647 -7.52 37.88 3.74
CA CYS A 647 -6.32 37.17 4.19
C CYS A 647 -5.18 38.16 4.50
N ALA A 648 -4.44 37.90 5.57
CA ALA A 648 -3.24 38.65 5.91
C ALA A 648 -2.01 37.75 5.76
N VAL A 649 -1.06 38.13 4.89
CA VAL A 649 0.16 37.33 4.65
C VAL A 649 1.38 38.18 4.99
N VAL A 650 2.18 37.70 5.92
CA VAL A 650 3.42 38.35 6.36
C VAL A 650 4.59 37.40 6.16
N SER A 651 5.60 37.83 5.41
CA SER A 651 6.80 37.01 5.15
C SER A 651 8.06 37.85 5.20
N GLN A 652 9.18 37.25 5.65
CA GLN A 652 10.49 37.91 5.62
C GLN A 652 11.15 37.88 4.23
N THR A 653 10.73 36.99 3.33
CA THR A 653 11.37 36.81 2.02
C THR A 653 10.38 36.76 0.88
N HIS A 654 9.48 35.77 0.81
CA HIS A 654 8.50 35.68 -0.28
C HIS A 654 7.10 35.41 0.25
N VAL A 655 6.09 36.05 -0.36
CA VAL A 655 4.69 35.79 -0.01
C VAL A 655 4.26 34.46 -0.66
N MET A 656 4.27 34.42 -1.99
CA MET A 656 3.96 33.23 -2.78
C MET A 656 5.14 32.94 -3.71
N TYR A 657 5.77 31.78 -3.60
CA TYR A 657 6.98 31.48 -4.36
C TYR A 657 6.82 30.16 -5.10
N ALA A 658 6.97 30.20 -6.42
CA ALA A 658 6.92 29.02 -7.27
C ALA A 658 8.31 28.75 -7.89
N LEU A 659 8.95 27.63 -7.55
CA LEU A 659 10.22 27.22 -8.16
C LEU A 659 9.92 26.53 -9.49
N GLU A 660 10.35 27.14 -10.59
CA GLU A 660 10.18 26.58 -11.95
C GLU A 660 8.75 26.08 -12.22
N SER A 661 7.77 26.78 -11.65
CA SER A 661 6.37 26.34 -11.60
C SER A 661 5.46 27.43 -12.11
N ASP A 662 4.50 27.03 -12.94
CA ASP A 662 3.64 27.95 -13.68
C ASP A 662 2.28 28.15 -13.02
N LEU A 663 1.68 29.31 -13.24
CA LEU A 663 0.27 29.58 -12.96
C LEU A 663 -0.54 29.53 -14.26
N ARG A 664 -1.53 28.65 -14.32
CA ARG A 664 -2.46 28.55 -15.45
C ARG A 664 -3.91 28.69 -15.01
N VAL A 665 -4.62 29.65 -15.60
CA VAL A 665 -6.05 29.89 -15.37
C VAL A 665 -6.77 29.77 -16.71
N SER A 666 -7.55 28.72 -16.90
CA SER A 666 -8.16 28.39 -18.20
C SER A 666 -9.61 27.92 -18.10
N GLY A 667 -10.31 27.87 -19.24
CA GLY A 667 -11.65 27.26 -19.34
C GLY A 667 -12.72 27.98 -18.53
N GLY A 668 -12.74 29.31 -18.58
CA GLY A 668 -13.68 30.16 -17.83
C GLY A 668 -13.45 30.15 -16.32
N SER A 669 -12.21 29.89 -15.88
CA SER A 669 -11.86 29.84 -14.45
C SER A 669 -11.51 31.22 -13.90
N VAL A 670 -11.53 31.36 -12.58
CA VAL A 670 -11.22 32.62 -11.89
C VAL A 670 -10.13 32.39 -10.84
N PHE A 671 -9.06 33.17 -10.90
CA PHE A 671 -8.08 33.33 -9.82
C PHE A 671 -8.23 34.74 -9.24
N SER A 672 -8.51 34.85 -7.95
CA SER A 672 -8.84 36.13 -7.32
C SER A 672 -8.20 36.27 -5.95
N ILE A 673 -7.56 37.43 -5.73
CA ILE A 673 -7.13 37.90 -4.43
C ILE A 673 -7.92 39.17 -4.12
N GLN A 674 -8.57 39.21 -2.96
CA GLN A 674 -9.37 40.37 -2.58
C GLN A 674 -9.40 40.66 -1.08
N ASN A 675 -9.67 41.92 -0.74
CA ASN A 675 -9.76 42.40 0.64
C ASN A 675 -8.56 41.97 1.51
N SER A 676 -7.39 41.77 0.90
CA SER A 676 -6.26 41.10 1.53
C SER A 676 -5.11 42.06 1.77
N SER A 677 -4.25 41.74 2.75
CA SER A 677 -3.06 42.53 3.05
C SER A 677 -1.81 41.66 3.03
N TRP A 678 -0.90 41.93 2.10
CA TRP A 678 0.34 41.17 1.94
C TRP A 678 1.54 42.05 2.26
N SER A 679 2.45 41.55 3.09
CA SER A 679 3.62 42.28 3.55
C SER A 679 4.86 41.40 3.50
N ALA A 680 5.80 41.78 2.64
CA ALA A 680 7.13 41.18 2.55
C ALA A 680 8.17 42.26 2.24
N PRO A 681 8.49 43.14 3.21
CA PRO A 681 9.45 44.21 3.00
C PRO A 681 10.86 43.63 2.83
N SER A 682 11.52 44.04 1.77
CA SER A 682 12.91 43.72 1.46
C SER A 682 13.58 44.90 0.75
N THR A 683 14.86 45.10 1.01
CA THR A 683 15.74 46.02 0.26
C THR A 683 16.54 45.29 -0.83
N GLU A 684 16.43 43.97 -0.90
CA GLU A 684 17.16 43.15 -1.86
C GLU A 684 16.36 42.94 -3.15
N TYR A 685 17.10 42.85 -4.26
CA TYR A 685 16.58 42.55 -5.58
C TYR A 685 15.94 41.14 -5.62
N TYR A 686 14.78 40.99 -6.28
CA TYR A 686 13.99 39.74 -6.37
C TYR A 686 13.49 39.12 -5.06
N LYS A 687 13.54 39.87 -3.94
CA LYS A 687 12.92 39.48 -2.68
C LYS A 687 11.65 40.30 -2.40
N GLY A 688 10.73 39.71 -1.66
CA GLY A 688 9.45 40.30 -1.30
C GLY A 688 8.37 40.18 -2.39
N VAL A 689 8.38 39.10 -3.18
CA VAL A 689 7.64 38.98 -4.46
C VAL A 689 6.69 37.79 -4.48
N CYS A 690 5.65 37.84 -5.33
CA CYS A 690 4.94 36.64 -5.79
C CYS A 690 5.53 36.16 -7.13
N VAL A 691 6.16 34.99 -7.13
CA VAL A 691 7.00 34.54 -8.25
C VAL A 691 6.40 33.29 -8.89
N PHE A 692 6.32 33.29 -10.22
CA PHE A 692 6.00 32.13 -11.05
C PHE A 692 7.02 32.00 -12.20
N GLY A 693 7.12 30.79 -12.77
CA GLY A 693 7.81 30.56 -14.04
C GLY A 693 7.09 31.32 -15.15
N ASP A 694 6.01 30.76 -15.66
CA ASP A 694 5.10 31.44 -16.57
C ASP A 694 3.71 31.66 -15.96
N VAL A 695 3.03 32.72 -16.41
CA VAL A 695 1.64 33.02 -16.06
C VAL A 695 0.80 33.05 -17.33
N ALA A 696 -0.20 32.17 -17.41
CA ALA A 696 -1.11 32.07 -18.55
C ALA A 696 -2.58 32.17 -18.11
N VAL A 697 -3.32 33.09 -18.72
CA VAL A 697 -4.77 33.27 -18.54
C VAL A 697 -5.46 33.13 -19.90
N ASP A 698 -6.28 32.10 -20.07
CA ASP A 698 -6.85 31.75 -21.39
C ASP A 698 -8.31 31.26 -21.31
N GLY A 699 -9.00 31.21 -22.45
CA GLY A 699 -10.33 30.61 -22.59
C GLY A 699 -11.40 31.33 -21.77
N GLY A 700 -11.46 32.66 -21.87
CA GLY A 700 -12.43 33.50 -21.16
C GLY A 700 -12.23 33.51 -19.64
N SER A 701 -11.02 33.30 -19.15
CA SER A 701 -10.70 33.22 -17.73
C SER A 701 -10.32 34.57 -17.14
N VAL A 702 -10.31 34.66 -15.80
CA VAL A 702 -10.04 35.93 -15.08
C VAL A 702 -8.94 35.75 -14.05
N LEU A 703 -7.94 36.63 -14.09
CA LEU A 703 -6.97 36.83 -13.02
C LEU A 703 -7.19 38.23 -12.43
N GLN A 704 -7.65 38.32 -11.17
CA GLN A 704 -8.00 39.59 -10.55
C GLN A 704 -7.40 39.81 -9.16
N ILE A 705 -7.06 41.07 -8.89
CA ILE A 705 -6.56 41.56 -7.62
C ILE A 705 -7.37 42.80 -7.25
N VAL A 706 -8.13 42.73 -6.17
CA VAL A 706 -9.16 43.73 -5.86
C VAL A 706 -9.12 44.17 -4.40
N SER A 707 -9.31 45.46 -4.11
CA SER A 707 -9.51 45.96 -2.73
C SER A 707 -8.44 45.51 -1.73
N SER A 708 -7.18 45.42 -2.16
CA SER A 708 -6.09 44.82 -1.38
C SER A 708 -4.91 45.76 -1.19
N THR A 709 -4.13 45.54 -0.13
CA THR A 709 -2.93 46.34 0.20
C THR A 709 -1.68 45.48 0.15
N PHE A 710 -0.68 45.92 -0.61
CA PHE A 710 0.58 45.20 -0.80
C PHE A 710 1.75 46.06 -0.32
N ARG A 711 2.49 45.56 0.67
CA ARG A 711 3.74 46.16 1.19
C ARG A 711 4.90 45.25 0.87
N LEU A 712 5.40 45.37 -0.35
CA LEU A 712 6.34 44.43 -0.94
C LEU A 712 7.67 45.10 -1.23
N GLY A 713 8.74 44.31 -1.24
CA GLY A 713 10.07 44.77 -1.63
C GLY A 713 10.07 45.19 -3.09
N PHE A 714 10.13 44.20 -3.98
CA PHE A 714 10.46 44.42 -5.38
C PHE A 714 9.25 44.46 -6.33
N ALA A 715 8.43 43.40 -6.35
CA ALA A 715 7.31 43.27 -7.27
C ALA A 715 6.09 42.60 -6.60
N MET A 716 4.87 42.89 -7.06
CA MET A 716 3.69 42.12 -6.65
C MET A 716 3.66 40.76 -7.35
N LEU A 717 3.71 40.75 -8.67
CA LEU A 717 3.81 39.55 -9.52
C LEU A 717 5.11 39.60 -10.32
N MET A 718 5.82 38.49 -10.34
CA MET A 718 7.00 38.30 -11.19
C MET A 718 6.91 37.00 -11.96
N ALA A 719 7.19 37.06 -13.26
CA ALA A 719 7.15 35.91 -14.16
C ALA A 719 8.21 36.03 -15.27
N ALA A 720 8.56 34.91 -15.89
CA ALA A 720 9.32 34.88 -17.13
C ALA A 720 8.47 35.39 -18.30
N THR A 721 7.23 34.90 -18.40
CA THR A 721 6.22 35.40 -19.35
C THR A 721 4.84 35.57 -18.70
N LEU A 722 4.05 36.49 -19.24
CA LEU A 722 2.65 36.73 -18.90
C LEU A 722 1.82 36.75 -20.18
N THR A 723 0.97 35.75 -20.36
CA THR A 723 0.14 35.59 -21.56
C THR A 723 -1.33 35.62 -21.21
N VAL A 724 -2.09 36.50 -21.87
CA VAL A 724 -3.55 36.67 -21.66
C VAL A 724 -4.26 36.54 -23.02
N THR A 725 -4.99 35.44 -23.22
CA THR A 725 -5.55 35.04 -24.54
C THR A 725 -6.98 34.55 -24.44
N GLY A 726 -7.60 34.22 -25.58
CA GLY A 726 -8.94 33.62 -25.61
C GLY A 726 -10.04 34.50 -24.99
N GLY A 727 -9.94 35.82 -25.10
CA GLY A 727 -10.91 36.76 -24.51
C GLY A 727 -10.84 36.85 -22.98
N SER A 728 -9.68 36.58 -22.39
CA SER A 728 -9.47 36.57 -20.94
C SER A 728 -9.25 37.97 -20.35
N TRP A 729 -9.29 38.07 -19.03
CA TRP A 729 -9.26 39.35 -18.32
C TRP A 729 -8.26 39.37 -17.16
N LEU A 730 -7.32 40.33 -17.22
CA LEU A 730 -6.42 40.68 -16.11
C LEU A 730 -6.91 41.95 -15.41
N VAL A 731 -7.09 41.93 -14.09
CA VAL A 731 -7.70 43.03 -13.34
C VAL A 731 -6.89 43.43 -12.11
N HIS A 732 -6.61 44.73 -11.99
CA HIS A 732 -6.10 45.35 -10.78
C HIS A 732 -7.03 46.51 -10.43
N ARG A 733 -7.79 46.36 -9.34
CA ARG A 733 -8.83 47.31 -8.96
C ARG A 733 -8.82 47.70 -7.49
N ASP A 734 -8.97 48.98 -7.18
CA ASP A 734 -9.17 49.47 -5.80
C ASP A 734 -8.03 49.04 -4.84
N ASN A 735 -6.78 48.91 -5.32
CA ASN A 735 -5.65 48.44 -4.51
C ASN A 735 -4.72 49.56 -4.05
N GLU A 736 -3.99 49.30 -2.97
CA GLU A 736 -2.83 50.09 -2.54
C GLU A 736 -1.55 49.28 -2.72
N PHE A 737 -0.72 49.67 -3.68
CA PHE A 737 0.57 49.06 -3.97
C PHE A 737 1.71 49.89 -3.38
N ARG A 738 2.43 49.33 -2.42
CA ARG A 738 3.72 49.84 -1.91
C ARG A 738 4.84 48.90 -2.35
N THR A 739 5.31 49.06 -3.57
CA THR A 739 6.25 48.16 -4.26
C THR A 739 6.92 48.92 -5.41
N ALA A 740 8.08 48.47 -5.88
CA ALA A 740 8.72 49.09 -7.04
C ALA A 740 7.96 48.79 -8.34
N TYR A 741 7.55 47.54 -8.52
CA TYR A 741 6.75 47.09 -9.66
C TYR A 741 5.47 46.38 -9.19
N VAL A 742 4.37 46.48 -9.94
CA VAL A 742 3.22 45.59 -9.72
C VAL A 742 3.39 44.30 -10.52
N VAL A 743 3.77 44.38 -11.78
CA VAL A 743 4.06 43.23 -12.65
C VAL A 743 5.48 43.37 -13.20
N HIS A 744 6.37 42.45 -12.84
CA HIS A 744 7.74 42.40 -13.35
C HIS A 744 7.92 41.18 -14.26
N VAL A 745 8.23 41.39 -15.53
CA VAL A 745 8.43 40.28 -16.49
C VAL A 745 9.88 40.28 -16.98
N ASN A 746 10.53 39.12 -16.90
CA ASN A 746 11.96 39.00 -17.21
C ASN A 746 12.24 39.03 -18.73
N SER A 747 11.36 38.44 -19.53
CA SER A 747 11.53 38.45 -20.98
C SER A 747 11.13 39.81 -21.57
N TYR A 748 11.97 40.37 -22.44
CA TYR A 748 11.77 41.68 -23.06
C TYR A 748 10.45 41.79 -23.83
N TYR A 749 10.04 40.68 -24.48
CA TYR A 749 8.75 40.50 -25.16
C TYR A 749 7.82 39.54 -24.39
N GLY A 750 8.01 39.44 -23.07
CA GLY A 750 7.39 38.41 -22.25
C GLY A 750 5.93 38.64 -21.92
N VAL A 751 5.35 39.79 -22.24
CA VAL A 751 3.94 40.09 -21.98
C VAL A 751 3.17 40.09 -23.30
N ALA A 752 2.16 39.23 -23.41
CA ALA A 752 1.40 39.04 -24.64
C ALA A 752 -0.11 39.06 -24.36
N PHE A 753 -0.84 39.86 -25.12
CA PHE A 753 -2.31 39.91 -25.11
C PHE A 753 -2.85 39.63 -26.51
N HIS A 754 -3.67 38.58 -26.62
CA HIS A 754 -4.30 38.14 -27.88
C HIS A 754 -5.82 38.03 -27.75
N ASP A 755 -6.50 37.82 -28.88
CA ASP A 755 -7.92 37.45 -28.94
C ASP A 755 -8.88 38.38 -28.19
N ARG A 756 -8.65 39.69 -28.27
CA ARG A 756 -9.44 40.73 -27.57
C ARG A 756 -9.43 40.59 -26.04
N SER A 757 -8.37 40.00 -25.49
CA SER A 757 -8.15 39.95 -24.05
C SER A 757 -7.86 41.35 -23.48
N VAL A 758 -8.23 41.55 -22.22
CA VAL A 758 -8.29 42.88 -21.59
C VAL A 758 -7.39 42.95 -20.36
N TRP A 759 -6.74 44.10 -20.17
CA TRP A 759 -6.12 44.48 -18.90
C TRP A 759 -6.81 45.72 -18.32
N SER A 760 -7.40 45.59 -17.13
CA SER A 760 -8.01 46.70 -16.40
C SER A 760 -7.16 47.11 -15.19
N ILE A 761 -6.84 48.40 -15.12
CA ILE A 761 -6.05 49.02 -14.05
C ILE A 761 -6.87 50.21 -13.55
N LEU A 762 -7.65 50.02 -12.49
CA LEU A 762 -8.70 50.94 -12.08
C LEU A 762 -8.57 51.31 -10.61
N TYR A 763 -8.61 52.61 -10.28
CA TYR A 763 -8.71 53.07 -8.88
C TYR A 763 -7.58 52.57 -7.96
N ASN A 764 -6.37 52.36 -8.48
CA ASN A 764 -5.24 51.91 -7.67
C ASN A 764 -4.37 53.09 -7.22
N ASN A 765 -3.76 52.95 -6.05
CA ASN A 765 -2.76 53.87 -5.51
C ASN A 765 -1.39 53.20 -5.49
N PHE A 766 -0.41 53.79 -6.17
CA PHE A 766 0.96 53.31 -6.28
C PHE A 766 1.91 54.21 -5.48
N THR A 767 2.63 53.64 -4.51
CA THR A 767 3.57 54.35 -3.64
C THR A 767 4.85 53.56 -3.44
N TYR A 768 5.87 54.19 -2.85
CA TYR A 768 7.18 53.59 -2.67
C TYR A 768 7.15 52.33 -1.79
N GLY A 769 7.74 51.26 -2.31
CA GLY A 769 8.04 50.03 -1.56
C GLY A 769 9.34 50.15 -0.76
N SER A 770 9.69 49.08 -0.03
CA SER A 770 10.92 49.07 0.76
C SER A 770 12.20 48.92 -0.06
N TYR A 771 12.11 48.40 -1.29
CA TYR A 771 13.27 48.21 -2.17
C TYR A 771 13.79 49.53 -2.75
N SER A 772 12.89 50.42 -3.15
CA SER A 772 13.25 51.65 -3.83
C SER A 772 12.36 52.80 -3.39
N SER A 773 13.01 53.91 -3.04
CA SER A 773 12.38 55.21 -2.78
C SER A 773 12.23 56.06 -4.04
N THR A 774 12.59 55.54 -5.21
CA THR A 774 12.54 56.28 -6.49
C THR A 774 11.67 55.59 -7.55
N ILE A 775 11.55 54.27 -7.51
CA ILE A 775 10.82 53.48 -8.50
C ILE A 775 9.41 53.17 -8.00
N VAL A 776 8.41 53.55 -8.79
CA VAL A 776 7.00 53.19 -8.64
C VAL A 776 6.43 53.02 -10.04
N SER A 777 6.10 51.79 -10.43
CA SER A 777 5.58 51.52 -11.79
C SER A 777 4.63 50.33 -11.81
N MET A 778 3.72 50.30 -12.78
CA MET A 778 2.92 49.10 -13.03
C MET A 778 3.82 47.98 -13.55
N THR A 779 4.79 48.31 -14.41
CA THR A 779 5.69 47.31 -15.00
C THR A 779 7.17 47.74 -15.06
N ASN A 780 8.06 46.79 -15.32
CA ASN A 780 9.52 46.96 -15.38
C ASN A 780 10.09 47.37 -16.75
N ASN A 781 9.26 47.93 -17.64
CA ASN A 781 9.55 48.23 -19.05
C ASN A 781 9.38 47.01 -19.96
N TRP A 782 8.15 46.80 -20.45
CA TRP A 782 7.84 45.77 -21.45
C TRP A 782 7.48 46.41 -22.78
N SER A 783 7.90 45.77 -23.87
CA SER A 783 7.42 46.09 -25.21
C SER A 783 6.51 44.96 -25.69
N PRO A 784 5.26 45.24 -26.11
CA PRO A 784 4.40 44.22 -26.68
C PRO A 784 5.06 43.57 -27.92
N PRO A 785 4.98 42.24 -28.09
CA PRO A 785 5.28 41.59 -29.37
C PRO A 785 4.53 42.25 -30.53
N PHE A 786 5.12 42.27 -31.74
CA PHE A 786 4.53 42.94 -32.92
C PHE A 786 3.10 42.48 -33.27
N ASP A 787 2.76 41.25 -32.94
CA ASP A 787 1.47 40.59 -33.17
C ASP A 787 0.49 40.71 -31.99
N SER A 788 0.94 41.22 -30.84
CA SER A 788 0.07 41.51 -29.70
C SER A 788 -0.71 42.82 -29.92
N ARG A 789 -1.96 42.85 -29.44
CA ARG A 789 -2.86 44.01 -29.52
C ARG A 789 -3.60 44.17 -28.18
N PRO A 790 -2.91 44.58 -27.11
CA PRO A 790 -3.51 44.63 -25.79
C PRO A 790 -4.63 45.68 -25.73
N ILE A 791 -5.77 45.31 -25.16
CA ILE A 791 -6.83 46.25 -24.80
C ILE A 791 -6.62 46.63 -23.33
N ILE A 792 -6.10 47.83 -23.07
CA ILE A 792 -5.77 48.29 -21.71
C ILE A 792 -6.70 49.43 -21.30
N TYR A 793 -7.35 49.29 -20.14
CA TYR A 793 -8.15 50.35 -19.52
C TYR A 793 -7.47 50.85 -18.25
N GLY A 794 -7.01 52.10 -18.27
CA GLY A 794 -6.46 52.81 -17.11
C GLY A 794 -7.38 53.94 -16.66
N VAL A 795 -7.93 53.89 -15.45
CA VAL A 795 -8.86 54.92 -14.94
C VAL A 795 -8.62 55.22 -13.46
N CYS A 796 -8.59 56.51 -13.10
CA CYS A 796 -8.55 57.00 -11.72
C CYS A 796 -7.43 56.40 -10.85
N ASN A 797 -6.25 56.16 -11.43
CA ASN A 797 -5.09 55.71 -10.67
C ASN A 797 -4.29 56.89 -10.14
N GLU A 798 -3.66 56.71 -8.98
CA GLU A 798 -2.73 57.66 -8.37
C GLU A 798 -1.35 57.05 -8.27
N ALA A 799 -0.31 57.78 -8.67
CA ALA A 799 1.08 57.38 -8.50
C ALA A 799 1.82 58.47 -7.72
N ARG A 800 2.53 58.09 -6.66
CA ARG A 800 3.32 59.01 -5.81
C ARG A 800 2.47 60.17 -5.25
N GLY A 801 1.22 59.90 -4.92
CA GLY A 801 0.28 60.88 -4.35
C GLY A 801 -0.29 61.89 -5.36
N SER A 802 -0.15 61.65 -6.66
CA SER A 802 -0.75 62.46 -7.73
C SER A 802 -1.53 61.60 -8.71
N PRO A 803 -2.62 62.10 -9.32
CA PRO A 803 -3.33 61.37 -10.38
C PRO A 803 -2.41 61.05 -11.56
N VAL A 804 -2.52 59.83 -12.09
CA VAL A 804 -1.77 59.40 -13.29
C VAL A 804 -2.34 60.09 -14.51
N THR A 805 -1.50 60.83 -15.24
CA THR A 805 -1.91 61.55 -16.46
C THR A 805 -1.28 60.97 -17.72
N ASN A 806 -0.12 60.30 -17.59
CA ASN A 806 0.52 59.59 -18.68
C ASN A 806 0.98 58.18 -18.22
N TYR A 807 0.22 57.14 -18.57
CA TYR A 807 0.53 55.77 -18.16
C TYR A 807 1.87 55.23 -18.71
N GLN A 808 2.38 55.79 -19.81
CA GLN A 808 3.69 55.42 -20.33
C GLN A 808 4.80 55.91 -19.39
N ASP A 809 4.76 57.19 -19.02
CA ASP A 809 5.84 57.83 -18.24
C ASP A 809 5.68 57.58 -16.73
N ASP A 810 4.44 57.55 -16.24
CA ASP A 810 4.14 57.43 -14.81
C ASP A 810 4.14 55.98 -14.33
N LEU A 811 3.79 55.02 -15.19
CA LEU A 811 3.58 53.61 -14.81
C LEU A 811 4.26 52.59 -15.73
N ASN A 812 5.03 53.01 -16.74
CA ASN A 812 5.69 52.15 -17.73
C ASN A 812 4.71 51.23 -18.47
N ILE A 813 3.54 51.72 -18.86
CA ILE A 813 2.61 50.94 -19.68
C ILE A 813 2.81 51.34 -21.14
N GLY A 814 3.39 50.42 -21.92
CA GLY A 814 3.59 50.55 -23.37
C GLY A 814 2.30 50.92 -24.10
N ARG A 815 2.37 51.89 -25.01
CA ARG A 815 1.28 52.12 -25.98
C ARG A 815 1.13 50.88 -26.87
N PRO A 816 -0.10 50.34 -27.06
CA PRO A 816 -0.35 49.29 -28.04
C PRO A 816 0.03 49.68 -29.48
#